data_AF-A0A972TBJ6-F1
#
_entry.id   AF-A0A972TBJ6-F1
#
_cell.length_a   1.000
_cell.length_b   1.000
_cell.length_c   1.000
_cell.angle_alpha   90.00
_cell.angle_beta   90.00
_cell.angle_gamma   90.00
#
_symmetry.space_group_name_H-M   'P 1'
#
loop_
_entity.id
_entity.type
_entity.pdbx_description
1 polymer ?
#
loop_
_entity_poly.entity_id
_entity_poly.type
_entity_poly.pdbx_seq_one_letter_code
_entity_poly.pdbx_strand_id
1 'polypeptide(L)'
;MLTKTKSLLIAAAICAVLKSSFGQELRSYYITCDPAEFAYLITHPEENEYIDCIFEYQGEVWEDTRIRLRGEEAMYYPKKSFKVNFPAENRFYGRDKMNLKAQWNDPSFSREYLAFDLYLRAGLKASGTWFARLYVNDDYMGLYLDVEQVDEHFLEPHGLDEGSSVYKAANVGCLLSPNDPVEEIWEKKTNQATGYYDLYNLIEWLHTTPDELFLEELSDYFHPVETIRAVAVNSLLGNKSTYYQNYYLIHDLNQTGYWRYIPWDMDNTFVYSADYDEPQYYRCGHESLSDLNALISQCWDNHAVRNFVFQHIDGLMDSLFTQNYYQGITNTLSVLLYQAVLDDTFKQFTTEDFIAALGQIPGDADNRCANMEYRMLHEPLPFDLNPALITPTNVYFSWEAARIADGSTAAYEVEIADDPDFTTNVVILDASTSDWLYHSNIQPGQYYWRVFAYSPSNDDVRSLTFYSELNVPEDAFTGTEVTGVIEDSTTWDISGSPYSLPEGLTIAEGAVLTIEPGVLVGIGAQQSIFVEGAIEAIGTADDSIHFVPLNPTPDPDSNWGAIIVTNTTDETSMAYVSITRGSNGPTIPESAAMIKILGGQFSLFDSHLSWGDYGGIVAYSASIYVERVIFEHFGRHMILAGGESAVVRSCSFTFGPVIPAYAGLVEFNNISGSGEVSRCLLFAGGDDAMDFDYSHNLEISRNYITGASDKGISIGDQCDNISVSNNIIVNSAIGIGIYTTATAEFFNNLLSFNGEGLSVTHPGGSGETLIYNTIFWQNGVNIISPPPDYLTVEYCLVGGAVPWPGQGNINSDPNFIDQWNENFYPQSNSPLIDAGFGTGNPEFDFNDSARVDIPAIPNTGAGVIDYVDIGVYEYSEYSTGVSSPPPVPETYILLSNYPNPFNDVTRINFAVPFSGKVEITIYDLLGRRVFSRKFENLPPGGHSLLWNGRNESGVSLTSGVYFCRMKGDNFNRTIKLLMLK
;
A
#
# COMPACT_ATOMS: atom_id res chain seq x y z
N MET A 1 43.85 -9.59 -47.39
CA MET A 1 42.86 -10.62 -47.03
C MET A 1 43.02 -11.09 -45.59
N LEU A 2 44.22 -11.42 -45.09
CA LEU A 2 44.44 -11.90 -43.71
C LEU A 2 44.07 -10.92 -42.57
N THR A 3 44.02 -9.60 -42.81
CA THR A 3 43.64 -8.59 -41.81
C THR A 3 42.13 -8.42 -41.66
N LYS A 4 41.34 -8.58 -42.74
CA LYS A 4 39.86 -8.55 -42.66
C LYS A 4 39.28 -9.80 -41.98
N THR A 5 39.95 -10.96 -42.11
CA THR A 5 39.49 -12.22 -41.51
C THR A 5 39.73 -12.25 -39.99
N LYS A 6 40.79 -11.61 -39.49
CA LYS A 6 41.08 -11.51 -38.04
C LYS A 6 40.12 -10.57 -37.30
N SER A 7 39.73 -9.45 -37.91
CA SER A 7 38.75 -8.53 -37.31
C SER A 7 37.34 -9.12 -37.26
N LEU A 8 36.93 -9.90 -38.28
CA LEU A 8 35.66 -10.64 -38.24
C LEU A 8 35.63 -11.75 -37.19
N LEU A 9 36.73 -12.46 -36.97
CA LEU A 9 36.82 -13.53 -35.95
C LEU A 9 36.78 -12.98 -34.52
N ILE A 10 37.39 -11.81 -34.27
CA ILE A 10 37.32 -11.13 -32.97
C ILE A 10 35.91 -10.55 -32.75
N ALA A 11 35.30 -9.92 -33.76
CA ALA A 11 33.93 -9.42 -33.68
C ALA A 11 32.90 -10.54 -33.46
N ALA A 12 33.06 -11.70 -34.10
CA ALA A 12 32.20 -12.86 -33.91
C ALA A 12 32.39 -13.52 -32.53
N ALA A 13 33.62 -13.59 -32.02
CA ALA A 13 33.90 -14.09 -30.67
C ALA A 13 33.37 -13.13 -29.59
N ILE A 14 33.46 -11.82 -29.80
CA ILE A 14 32.84 -10.81 -28.94
C ILE A 14 31.32 -10.95 -29.02
N CYS A 15 30.70 -10.99 -30.22
CA CYS A 15 29.25 -11.19 -30.37
C CYS A 15 28.75 -12.48 -29.70
N ALA A 16 29.51 -13.58 -29.75
CA ALA A 16 29.15 -14.83 -29.09
C ALA A 16 29.21 -14.74 -27.55
N VAL A 17 30.17 -13.99 -27.01
CA VAL A 17 30.28 -13.71 -25.56
C VAL A 17 29.24 -12.68 -25.09
N LEU A 18 28.88 -11.70 -25.93
CA LEU A 18 27.83 -10.72 -25.65
C LEU A 18 26.43 -11.36 -25.66
N LYS A 19 26.19 -12.30 -26.60
CA LYS A 19 24.94 -13.07 -26.71
C LYS A 19 24.70 -13.97 -25.49
N SER A 20 25.75 -14.45 -24.82
CA SER A 20 25.63 -15.28 -23.61
C SER A 20 25.47 -14.50 -22.30
N SER A 21 25.68 -13.18 -22.30
CA SER A 21 25.72 -12.37 -21.07
C SER A 21 24.45 -11.53 -20.88
N PHE A 22 23.87 -10.99 -21.96
CA PHE A 22 22.71 -10.07 -21.90
C PHE A 22 21.65 -10.29 -23.00
N GLY A 23 21.78 -11.34 -23.83
CA GLY A 23 20.74 -11.75 -24.79
C GLY A 23 20.50 -10.84 -26.00
N GLN A 24 21.15 -9.67 -26.11
CA GLN A 24 21.00 -8.75 -27.24
C GLN A 24 21.86 -9.13 -28.45
N GLU A 25 21.29 -8.98 -29.65
CA GLU A 25 22.01 -8.98 -30.92
C GLU A 25 21.59 -7.78 -31.76
N LEU A 26 22.53 -7.19 -32.49
CA LEU A 26 22.22 -6.07 -33.37
C LEU A 26 21.62 -6.59 -34.68
N ARG A 27 20.30 -6.44 -34.82
CA ARG A 27 19.51 -6.90 -35.98
C ARG A 27 19.73 -6.00 -37.19
N SER A 28 19.28 -6.46 -38.35
CA SER A 28 19.26 -5.66 -39.58
C SER A 28 17.95 -5.90 -40.31
N TYR A 29 17.13 -4.85 -40.38
CA TYR A 29 15.81 -4.86 -40.99
C TYR A 29 15.86 -4.11 -42.31
N TYR A 30 15.27 -4.69 -43.34
CA TYR A 30 15.20 -4.10 -44.67
C TYR A 30 13.75 -3.87 -45.03
N ILE A 31 13.42 -2.65 -45.43
CA ILE A 31 12.09 -2.26 -45.87
C ILE A 31 12.19 -1.75 -47.32
N THR A 32 11.36 -2.29 -48.20
CA THR A 32 11.27 -1.83 -49.59
C THR A 32 9.87 -1.32 -49.85
N CYS A 33 9.73 -0.08 -50.33
CA CYS A 33 8.44 0.56 -50.60
C CYS A 33 8.54 1.48 -51.82
N ASP A 34 7.40 1.99 -52.32
CA ASP A 34 7.44 2.97 -53.40
C ASP A 34 8.17 4.25 -52.94
N PRO A 35 9.24 4.69 -53.65
CA PRO A 35 10.03 5.85 -53.22
C PRO A 35 9.25 7.17 -53.16
N ALA A 36 8.21 7.33 -53.99
CA ALA A 36 7.39 8.54 -53.99
C ALA A 36 6.43 8.55 -52.79
N GLU A 37 5.81 7.41 -52.48
CA GLU A 37 4.96 7.27 -51.28
C GLU A 37 5.78 7.42 -49.99
N PHE A 38 7.00 6.87 -49.95
CA PHE A 38 7.89 7.06 -48.81
C PHE A 38 8.29 8.53 -48.64
N ALA A 39 8.68 9.22 -49.71
CA ALA A 39 9.00 10.65 -49.65
C ALA A 39 7.79 11.48 -49.17
N TYR A 40 6.58 11.10 -49.60
CA TYR A 40 5.34 11.72 -49.15
C TYR A 40 5.11 11.49 -47.65
N LEU A 41 5.19 10.25 -47.18
CA LEU A 41 5.06 9.87 -45.76
C LEU A 41 6.00 10.67 -44.86
N ILE A 42 7.26 10.87 -45.28
CA ILE A 42 8.27 11.61 -44.50
C ILE A 42 7.95 13.12 -44.40
N THR A 43 7.25 13.67 -45.39
CA THR A 43 6.95 15.11 -45.49
C THR A 43 5.56 15.51 -45.00
N HIS A 44 4.67 14.54 -44.75
CA HIS A 44 3.30 14.74 -44.26
C HIS A 44 3.04 13.91 -42.99
N PRO A 45 3.80 14.12 -41.90
CA PRO A 45 3.69 13.31 -40.69
C PRO A 45 2.29 13.32 -40.06
N GLU A 46 1.56 14.42 -40.15
CA GLU A 46 0.23 14.61 -39.55
C GLU A 46 -0.86 13.68 -40.11
N GLU A 47 -0.69 13.13 -41.32
CA GLU A 47 -1.73 12.35 -42.00
C GLU A 47 -1.92 10.96 -41.40
N ASN A 48 -0.94 10.44 -40.64
CA ASN A 48 -0.97 9.12 -39.99
C ASN A 48 -1.30 7.94 -40.94
N GLU A 49 -1.04 8.10 -42.24
CA GLU A 49 -1.35 7.10 -43.26
C GLU A 49 -0.29 5.99 -43.35
N TYR A 50 -0.76 4.79 -43.72
CA TYR A 50 0.09 3.63 -44.00
C TYR A 50 0.41 3.57 -45.49
N ILE A 51 1.68 3.28 -45.82
CA ILE A 51 2.11 2.94 -47.18
C ILE A 51 2.48 1.45 -47.25
N ASP A 52 2.30 0.85 -48.42
CA ASP A 52 2.62 -0.57 -48.66
C ASP A 52 4.13 -0.77 -48.82
N CYS A 53 4.64 -1.88 -48.27
CA CYS A 53 6.04 -2.22 -48.28
C CYS A 53 6.28 -3.74 -48.17
N ILE A 54 7.53 -4.14 -48.40
CA ILE A 54 8.05 -5.47 -48.13
C ILE A 54 9.05 -5.34 -46.99
N PHE A 55 8.91 -6.18 -45.96
CA PHE A 55 9.86 -6.26 -44.86
C PHE A 55 10.70 -7.54 -44.99
N GLU A 56 12.02 -7.44 -44.80
CA GLU A 56 12.93 -8.57 -44.83
C GLU A 56 13.82 -8.59 -43.57
N TYR A 57 13.97 -9.79 -43.00
CA TYR A 57 14.87 -10.07 -41.88
C TYR A 57 15.44 -11.49 -41.99
N GLN A 58 16.76 -11.63 -41.84
CA GLN A 58 17.50 -12.90 -41.96
C GLN A 58 17.23 -13.71 -43.26
N GLY A 59 16.87 -13.02 -44.35
CA GLY A 59 16.54 -13.63 -45.63
C GLY A 59 15.12 -14.18 -45.73
N GLU A 60 14.29 -13.98 -44.70
CA GLU A 60 12.85 -14.20 -44.74
C GLU A 60 12.13 -12.90 -45.10
N VAL A 61 11.03 -13.03 -45.85
CA VAL A 61 10.30 -11.91 -46.45
C VAL A 61 8.85 -11.91 -45.97
N TRP A 62 8.40 -10.76 -45.52
CA TRP A 62 7.03 -10.44 -45.15
C TRP A 62 6.43 -9.51 -46.21
N GLU A 63 5.75 -10.11 -47.18
CA GLU A 63 4.94 -9.39 -48.17
C GLU A 63 3.70 -8.74 -47.51
N ASP A 64 3.11 -7.75 -48.18
CA ASP A 64 1.93 -7.01 -47.71
C ASP A 64 2.11 -6.33 -46.33
N THR A 65 3.36 -6.02 -45.97
CA THR A 65 3.69 -5.23 -44.78
C THR A 65 3.35 -3.76 -45.05
N ARG A 66 2.97 -3.00 -44.02
CA ARG A 66 2.74 -1.56 -44.16
C ARG A 66 3.50 -0.77 -43.11
N ILE A 67 3.97 0.42 -43.47
CA ILE A 67 4.61 1.34 -42.52
C ILE A 67 3.90 2.69 -42.45
N ARG A 68 3.95 3.30 -41.27
CA ARG A 68 3.59 4.71 -41.05
C ARG A 68 4.55 5.37 -40.07
N LEU A 69 4.50 6.69 -39.95
CA LEU A 69 5.18 7.41 -38.89
C LEU A 69 4.49 7.20 -37.53
N ARG A 70 5.25 7.27 -36.44
CA ARG A 70 4.75 7.14 -35.06
C ARG A 70 5.35 8.16 -34.10
N GLY A 71 4.64 8.34 -32.98
CA GLY A 71 4.97 9.34 -31.95
C GLY A 71 4.21 10.63 -32.19
N GLU A 72 4.07 11.44 -31.14
CA GLU A 72 3.42 12.75 -31.22
C GLU A 72 4.42 13.81 -31.68
N GLU A 73 5.50 14.01 -30.93
CA GLU A 73 6.60 14.90 -31.36
C GLU A 73 7.58 14.19 -32.29
N ALA A 74 7.84 12.90 -32.02
CA ALA A 74 8.89 12.14 -32.71
C ALA A 74 8.67 11.97 -34.21
N MET A 75 7.43 12.15 -34.69
CA MET A 75 7.11 12.14 -36.11
C MET A 75 7.64 13.38 -36.86
N TYR A 76 7.97 14.47 -36.14
CA TYR A 76 8.51 15.70 -36.74
C TYR A 76 10.05 15.73 -36.74
N TYR A 77 10.71 14.88 -35.94
CA TYR A 77 12.18 14.88 -35.85
C TYR A 77 12.87 14.53 -37.17
N PRO A 78 14.10 15.04 -37.43
CA PRO A 78 14.86 14.69 -38.63
C PRO A 78 15.01 13.19 -38.85
N LYS A 79 15.25 12.43 -37.77
CA LYS A 79 15.25 10.97 -37.79
C LYS A 79 13.88 10.45 -37.33
N LYS A 80 13.13 9.90 -38.27
CA LYS A 80 11.73 9.50 -38.10
C LYS A 80 11.59 8.15 -37.38
N SER A 81 10.61 8.01 -36.50
CA SER A 81 10.21 6.71 -35.94
C SER A 81 9.09 6.08 -36.75
N PHE A 82 9.09 4.75 -36.89
CA PHE A 82 8.14 4.02 -37.73
C PHE A 82 7.33 3.01 -36.93
N LYS A 83 6.06 2.84 -37.31
CA LYS A 83 5.25 1.68 -36.92
C LYS A 83 5.09 0.79 -38.13
N VAL A 84 5.46 -0.47 -37.98
CA VAL A 84 5.33 -1.52 -38.99
C VAL A 84 4.13 -2.38 -38.64
N ASN A 85 3.31 -2.69 -39.64
CA ASN A 85 2.11 -3.53 -39.52
C ASN A 85 2.24 -4.72 -40.47
N PHE A 86 2.19 -5.92 -39.91
CA PHE A 86 2.27 -7.20 -40.62
C PHE A 86 0.87 -7.77 -40.83
N PRO A 87 0.60 -8.46 -41.95
CA PRO A 87 -0.69 -9.11 -42.16
C PRO A 87 -0.93 -10.24 -41.16
N ALA A 88 -2.19 -10.47 -40.78
CA ALA A 88 -2.55 -11.40 -39.71
C ALA A 88 -2.15 -12.85 -40.02
N GLU A 89 -2.14 -13.22 -41.30
CA GLU A 89 -1.74 -14.51 -41.84
C GLU A 89 -0.22 -14.73 -41.87
N ASN A 90 0.58 -13.66 -41.73
CA ASN A 90 2.04 -13.72 -41.75
C ASN A 90 2.64 -12.73 -40.74
N ARG A 91 2.46 -13.03 -39.45
CA ARG A 91 2.98 -12.22 -38.34
C ARG A 91 4.51 -12.35 -38.21
N PHE A 92 5.16 -11.29 -37.75
CA PHE A 92 6.60 -11.30 -37.48
C PHE A 92 6.87 -11.91 -36.09
N TYR A 93 7.24 -13.19 -36.07
CA TYR A 93 7.46 -13.96 -34.82
C TYR A 93 6.31 -13.80 -33.82
N GLY A 94 5.07 -13.96 -34.29
CA GLY A 94 3.85 -13.83 -33.47
C GLY A 94 3.32 -12.41 -33.33
N ARG A 95 4.10 -11.38 -33.68
CA ARG A 95 3.70 -9.96 -33.60
C ARG A 95 3.12 -9.46 -34.92
N ASP A 96 1.95 -8.83 -34.87
CA ASP A 96 1.36 -8.15 -36.03
C ASP A 96 1.82 -6.69 -36.14
N LYS A 97 2.38 -6.12 -35.07
CA LYS A 97 2.87 -4.75 -35.01
C LYS A 97 4.29 -4.70 -34.45
N MET A 98 5.10 -3.80 -35.00
CA MET A 98 6.45 -3.51 -34.53
C MET A 98 6.64 -2.00 -34.43
N ASN A 99 7.29 -1.56 -33.36
CA ASN A 99 7.58 -0.14 -33.14
C ASN A 99 9.07 0.13 -33.28
N LEU A 100 9.49 0.72 -34.41
CA LEU A 100 10.88 1.13 -34.64
C LEU A 100 11.09 2.56 -34.15
N LYS A 101 11.62 2.72 -32.93
CA LYS A 101 11.96 4.03 -32.34
C LYS A 101 13.34 4.49 -32.77
N ALA A 102 13.42 5.72 -33.25
CA ALA A 102 14.67 6.35 -33.69
C ALA A 102 15.62 6.71 -32.54
N GLN A 103 15.09 6.79 -31.30
CA GLN A 103 15.80 7.26 -30.11
C GLN A 103 16.53 8.59 -30.34
N TRP A 104 15.91 9.50 -31.10
CA TRP A 104 16.60 10.69 -31.60
C TRP A 104 17.08 11.62 -30.48
N ASN A 105 16.32 11.74 -29.39
CA ASN A 105 16.64 12.59 -28.23
C ASN A 105 17.50 11.93 -27.14
N ASP A 106 17.65 10.60 -27.17
CA ASP A 106 18.49 9.89 -26.21
C ASP A 106 19.91 9.73 -26.78
N PRO A 107 20.92 10.46 -26.29
CA PRO A 107 22.29 10.32 -26.80
C PRO A 107 22.88 8.93 -26.59
N SER A 108 22.35 8.14 -25.65
CA SER A 108 22.79 6.77 -25.39
C SER A 108 22.13 5.72 -26.31
N PHE A 109 21.03 6.07 -26.98
CA PHE A 109 20.12 5.16 -27.70
C PHE A 109 19.56 4.00 -26.85
N SER A 110 19.82 3.95 -25.55
CA SER A 110 19.74 2.73 -24.74
C SER A 110 18.91 2.86 -23.47
N ARG A 111 18.48 4.06 -23.05
CA ARG A 111 17.77 4.24 -21.77
C ARG A 111 16.47 3.45 -21.70
N GLU A 112 15.66 3.50 -22.74
CA GLU A 112 14.40 2.73 -22.81
C GLU A 112 14.64 1.21 -22.80
N TYR A 113 15.70 0.73 -23.45
CA TYR A 113 16.12 -0.68 -23.38
C TYR A 113 16.49 -1.06 -21.94
N LEU A 114 17.32 -0.25 -21.29
CA LEU A 114 17.80 -0.51 -19.92
C LEU A 114 16.65 -0.47 -18.90
N ALA A 115 15.70 0.45 -19.07
CA ALA A 115 14.52 0.54 -18.23
C ALA A 115 13.66 -0.73 -18.35
N PHE A 116 13.33 -1.18 -19.56
CA PHE A 116 12.55 -2.41 -19.74
C PHE A 116 13.32 -3.66 -19.29
N ASP A 117 14.64 -3.74 -19.51
CA ASP A 117 15.48 -4.83 -18.99
C ASP A 117 15.44 -4.91 -17.46
N LEU A 118 15.44 -3.76 -16.77
CA LEU A 118 15.30 -3.72 -15.32
C LEU A 118 13.93 -4.23 -14.86
N TYR A 119 12.83 -3.80 -15.49
CA TYR A 119 11.50 -4.33 -15.18
C TYR A 119 11.45 -5.85 -15.33
N LEU A 120 11.91 -6.37 -16.48
CA LEU A 120 11.90 -7.82 -16.76
C LEU A 120 12.73 -8.61 -15.75
N ARG A 121 13.92 -8.10 -15.36
CA ARG A 121 14.81 -8.78 -14.39
C ARG A 121 14.34 -8.65 -12.96
N ALA A 122 13.60 -7.60 -12.65
CA ALA A 122 12.84 -7.49 -11.42
C ALA A 122 11.63 -8.45 -11.41
N GLY A 123 11.41 -9.26 -12.46
CA GLY A 123 10.30 -10.20 -12.53
C GLY A 123 8.96 -9.55 -12.87
N LEU A 124 8.98 -8.35 -13.45
CA LEU A 124 7.80 -7.63 -13.91
C LEU A 124 7.60 -7.82 -15.41
N LYS A 125 6.36 -7.62 -15.86
CA LYS A 125 6.03 -7.66 -17.29
C LYS A 125 6.31 -6.29 -17.91
N ALA A 126 7.02 -6.30 -19.03
CA ALA A 126 7.38 -5.10 -19.78
C ALA A 126 7.62 -5.45 -21.25
N SER A 127 7.67 -4.45 -22.12
CA SER A 127 7.90 -4.67 -23.55
C SER A 127 9.27 -5.25 -23.83
N GLY A 128 9.33 -6.32 -24.63
CA GLY A 128 10.58 -6.79 -25.21
C GLY A 128 11.21 -5.73 -26.13
N THR A 129 12.54 -5.68 -26.16
CA THR A 129 13.28 -4.69 -26.96
C THR A 129 14.48 -5.28 -27.69
N TRP A 130 14.73 -4.78 -28.90
CA TRP A 130 15.84 -5.25 -29.75
C TRP A 130 16.47 -4.12 -30.57
N PHE A 131 17.80 -4.00 -30.52
CA PHE A 131 18.51 -3.03 -31.35
C PHE A 131 18.56 -3.48 -32.83
N ALA A 132 18.33 -2.54 -33.75
CA ALA A 132 18.30 -2.82 -35.18
C ALA A 132 18.97 -1.74 -36.02
N ARG A 133 19.72 -2.16 -37.05
CA ARG A 133 20.02 -1.33 -38.22
C ARG A 133 18.80 -1.33 -39.12
N LEU A 134 18.30 -0.15 -39.48
CA LEU A 134 17.18 -0.03 -40.41
C LEU A 134 17.68 0.42 -41.78
N TYR A 135 17.23 -0.28 -42.83
CA TYR A 135 17.41 0.11 -44.22
C TYR A 135 16.05 0.31 -44.87
N VAL A 136 15.85 1.40 -45.59
CA VAL A 136 14.64 1.65 -46.39
C VAL A 136 15.07 1.95 -47.82
N ASN A 137 14.58 1.18 -48.79
CA ASN A 137 14.97 1.27 -50.20
C ASN A 137 16.51 1.25 -50.40
N ASP A 138 17.18 0.32 -49.71
CA ASP A 138 18.64 0.17 -49.61
C ASP A 138 19.40 1.31 -48.91
N ASP A 139 18.74 2.41 -48.54
CA ASP A 139 19.35 3.51 -47.79
C ASP A 139 19.39 3.18 -46.29
N TYR A 140 20.57 3.36 -45.67
CA TYR A 140 20.74 3.15 -44.24
C TYR A 140 20.12 4.32 -43.45
N MET A 141 19.07 4.02 -42.69
CA MET A 141 18.30 5.01 -41.91
C MET A 141 18.85 5.22 -40.50
N GLY A 142 19.83 4.40 -40.06
CA GLY A 142 20.48 4.51 -38.76
C GLY A 142 20.17 3.36 -37.79
N LEU A 143 20.54 3.58 -36.52
CA LEU A 143 20.26 2.67 -35.40
C LEU A 143 18.85 2.92 -34.83
N TYR A 144 18.07 1.87 -34.63
CA TYR A 144 16.72 1.94 -34.07
C TYR A 144 16.57 0.95 -32.92
N LEU A 145 15.59 1.20 -32.06
CA LEU A 145 15.09 0.24 -31.08
C LEU A 145 13.73 -0.30 -31.55
N ASP A 146 13.65 -1.60 -31.79
CA ASP A 146 12.39 -2.34 -31.95
C ASP A 146 11.81 -2.57 -30.56
N VAL A 147 10.68 -1.93 -30.27
CA VAL A 147 9.93 -2.09 -29.02
C VAL A 147 8.67 -2.90 -29.32
N GLU A 148 8.48 -3.98 -28.56
CA GLU A 148 7.26 -4.78 -28.60
C GLU A 148 6.01 -3.93 -28.38
N GLN A 149 4.92 -4.23 -29.08
CA GLN A 149 3.65 -3.55 -28.88
C GLN A 149 2.88 -4.24 -27.76
N VAL A 150 2.39 -3.47 -26.79
CA VAL A 150 1.39 -3.98 -25.83
C VAL A 150 0.02 -3.97 -26.50
N ASP A 151 -0.46 -5.15 -26.87
CA ASP A 151 -1.78 -5.43 -27.45
C ASP A 151 -2.17 -6.92 -27.22
N GLU A 152 -3.15 -7.47 -27.95
CA GLU A 152 -3.57 -8.86 -27.79
C GLU A 152 -2.43 -9.89 -27.98
N HIS A 153 -1.39 -9.56 -28.76
CA HIS A 153 -0.27 -10.46 -29.03
C HIS A 153 0.86 -10.34 -28.00
N PHE A 154 0.75 -9.38 -27.09
CA PHE A 154 1.61 -9.29 -25.91
C PHE A 154 1.22 -10.31 -24.83
N LEU A 155 -0.04 -10.78 -24.82
CA LEU A 155 -0.60 -11.51 -23.68
C LEU A 155 0.04 -12.88 -23.48
N GLU A 156 -0.14 -13.80 -24.43
CA GLU A 156 0.31 -15.20 -24.31
C GLU A 156 1.84 -15.34 -24.11
N PRO A 157 2.71 -14.62 -24.84
CA PRO A 157 4.16 -14.70 -24.63
C PRO A 157 4.63 -14.24 -23.24
N HIS A 158 3.82 -13.42 -22.56
CA HIS A 158 4.08 -12.93 -21.21
C HIS A 158 3.27 -13.69 -20.13
N GLY A 159 2.68 -14.83 -20.49
CA GLY A 159 1.95 -15.70 -19.57
C GLY A 159 0.59 -15.14 -19.13
N LEU A 160 -0.04 -14.31 -19.97
CA LEU A 160 -1.35 -13.70 -19.69
C LEU A 160 -2.43 -14.32 -20.58
N ASP A 161 -3.69 -14.29 -20.11
CA ASP A 161 -4.83 -14.80 -20.86
C ASP A 161 -5.11 -13.96 -22.11
N GLU A 162 -5.32 -14.60 -23.27
CA GLU A 162 -5.66 -13.91 -24.53
C GLU A 162 -7.00 -13.14 -24.46
N GLY A 163 -7.88 -13.49 -23.51
CA GLY A 163 -9.14 -12.80 -23.25
C GLY A 163 -9.01 -11.61 -22.29
N SER A 164 -7.81 -11.23 -21.87
CA SER A 164 -7.56 -10.07 -20.98
C SER A 164 -7.96 -8.74 -21.64
N SER A 165 -8.44 -7.78 -20.84
CA SER A 165 -8.60 -6.40 -21.29
C SER A 165 -7.27 -5.65 -21.23
N VAL A 166 -6.91 -4.93 -22.29
CA VAL A 166 -5.69 -4.10 -22.36
C VAL A 166 -6.09 -2.65 -22.55
N TYR A 167 -5.62 -1.77 -21.67
CA TYR A 167 -5.87 -0.34 -21.66
C TYR A 167 -4.55 0.42 -21.82
N LYS A 168 -4.54 1.43 -22.67
CA LYS A 168 -3.42 2.37 -22.78
C LYS A 168 -3.82 3.71 -22.18
N ALA A 169 -3.01 4.24 -21.27
CA ALA A 169 -3.06 5.64 -20.86
C ALA A 169 -2.61 6.49 -22.06
N ALA A 170 -3.55 6.97 -22.87
CA ALA A 170 -3.25 7.48 -24.21
C ALA A 170 -2.87 8.95 -24.19
N ASN A 171 -3.46 9.74 -23.29
CA ASN A 171 -3.24 11.18 -23.13
C ASN A 171 -2.86 11.53 -21.68
N VAL A 172 -2.34 12.75 -21.47
CA VAL A 172 -2.06 13.32 -20.14
C VAL A 172 -3.34 13.34 -19.30
N GLY A 173 -3.22 13.03 -18.01
CA GLY A 173 -4.33 13.04 -17.04
C GLY A 173 -4.98 11.67 -16.84
N CYS A 174 -4.31 10.59 -17.21
CA CYS A 174 -4.77 9.22 -16.90
C CYS A 174 -4.40 8.87 -15.45
N LEU A 175 -5.13 9.45 -14.50
CA LEU A 175 -4.80 9.41 -13.06
C LEU A 175 -5.51 8.29 -12.31
N LEU A 176 -6.43 7.56 -12.95
CA LEU A 176 -7.34 6.65 -12.26
C LEU A 176 -8.20 7.42 -11.23
N SER A 177 -8.68 8.60 -11.62
CA SER A 177 -9.56 9.44 -10.81
C SER A 177 -11.02 9.30 -11.24
N PRO A 178 -12.01 9.40 -10.31
CA PRO A 178 -13.43 9.48 -10.65
C PRO A 178 -13.78 10.63 -11.61
N ASN A 179 -12.92 11.65 -11.67
CA ASN A 179 -13.08 12.82 -12.54
C ASN A 179 -12.45 12.63 -13.94
N ASP A 180 -11.73 11.54 -14.19
CA ASP A 180 -11.10 11.27 -15.47
C ASP A 180 -12.17 11.15 -16.58
N PRO A 181 -12.03 11.86 -17.73
CA PRO A 181 -12.86 11.62 -18.90
C PRO A 181 -12.42 10.31 -19.60
N VAL A 182 -12.66 9.17 -18.95
CA VAL A 182 -12.05 7.87 -19.29
C VAL A 182 -12.11 7.54 -20.78
N GLU A 183 -13.26 7.67 -21.42
CA GLU A 183 -13.42 7.34 -22.85
C GLU A 183 -12.68 8.29 -23.81
N GLU A 184 -12.23 9.46 -23.34
CA GLU A 184 -11.49 10.45 -24.14
C GLU A 184 -9.97 10.27 -24.03
N ILE A 185 -9.48 9.85 -22.86
CA ILE A 185 -8.03 9.80 -22.56
C ILE A 185 -7.46 8.39 -22.45
N TRP A 186 -8.30 7.35 -22.35
CA TRP A 186 -7.88 5.95 -22.35
C TRP A 186 -8.25 5.24 -23.66
N GLU A 187 -7.32 4.45 -24.20
CA GLU A 187 -7.57 3.58 -25.36
C GLU A 187 -7.69 2.11 -24.93
N LYS A 188 -8.89 1.54 -25.03
CA LYS A 188 -9.10 0.09 -24.83
C LYS A 188 -8.70 -0.69 -26.10
N LYS A 189 -7.66 -1.52 -26.00
CA LYS A 189 -7.05 -2.27 -27.12
C LYS A 189 -7.76 -3.58 -27.40
N THR A 190 -8.17 -4.31 -26.37
CA THR A 190 -8.88 -5.59 -26.46
C THR A 190 -10.25 -5.49 -25.78
N ASN A 191 -11.17 -6.42 -26.06
CA ASN A 191 -12.52 -6.42 -25.43
C ASN A 191 -13.32 -5.11 -25.58
N GLN A 192 -13.15 -4.38 -26.68
CA GLN A 192 -13.79 -3.06 -26.89
C GLN A 192 -15.33 -3.08 -26.75
N ALA A 193 -15.96 -4.22 -27.08
CA ALA A 193 -17.40 -4.39 -27.00
C ALA A 193 -17.96 -4.29 -25.57
N THR A 194 -17.13 -4.47 -24.52
CA THR A 194 -17.56 -4.37 -23.12
C THR A 194 -17.46 -2.96 -22.54
N GLY A 195 -16.97 -1.98 -23.32
CA GLY A 195 -16.73 -0.62 -22.83
C GLY A 195 -15.61 -0.59 -21.77
N TYR A 196 -15.64 0.38 -20.86
CA TYR A 196 -14.61 0.61 -19.83
C TYR A 196 -15.09 0.23 -18.41
N TYR A 197 -16.09 -0.64 -18.30
CA TYR A 197 -16.74 -0.97 -17.01
C TYR A 197 -15.75 -1.45 -15.93
N ASP A 198 -14.86 -2.34 -16.32
CA ASP A 198 -13.82 -2.87 -15.44
C ASP A 198 -12.83 -1.78 -14.99
N LEU A 199 -12.42 -0.87 -15.87
CA LEU A 199 -11.56 0.26 -15.48
C LEU A 199 -12.28 1.22 -14.52
N TYR A 200 -13.58 1.44 -14.69
CA TYR A 200 -14.36 2.23 -13.73
C TYR A 200 -14.46 1.58 -12.36
N ASN A 201 -14.60 0.25 -12.28
CA ASN A 201 -14.62 -0.44 -10.99
C ASN A 201 -13.26 -0.33 -10.27
N LEU A 202 -12.16 -0.40 -11.03
CA LEU A 202 -10.83 -0.18 -10.48
C LEU A 202 -10.70 1.24 -9.89
N ILE A 203 -11.18 2.25 -10.62
CA ILE A 203 -11.18 3.65 -10.16
C ILE A 203 -12.08 3.81 -8.93
N GLU A 204 -13.26 3.18 -8.89
CA GLU A 204 -14.15 3.23 -7.72
C GLU A 204 -13.44 2.66 -6.48
N TRP A 205 -12.87 1.46 -6.59
CA TRP A 205 -12.15 0.79 -5.51
C TRP A 205 -11.01 1.67 -4.94
N LEU A 206 -10.13 2.19 -5.81
CA LEU A 206 -8.99 3.04 -5.42
C LEU A 206 -9.37 4.28 -4.60
N HIS A 207 -10.63 4.73 -4.69
CA HIS A 207 -11.13 5.93 -4.01
C HIS A 207 -12.14 5.63 -2.89
N THR A 208 -12.49 4.36 -2.67
CA THR A 208 -13.46 3.96 -1.64
C THR A 208 -12.88 3.02 -0.60
N THR A 209 -11.73 2.41 -0.86
CA THR A 209 -11.06 1.51 0.08
C THR A 209 -10.43 2.30 1.22
N PRO A 210 -10.79 2.02 2.49
CA PRO A 210 -10.11 2.59 3.64
C PRO A 210 -8.62 2.23 3.65
N ASP A 211 -7.75 3.15 4.06
CA ASP A 211 -6.31 2.95 4.09
C ASP A 211 -5.91 1.66 4.83
N GLU A 212 -6.56 1.34 5.95
CA GLU A 212 -6.31 0.13 6.76
C GLU A 212 -6.58 -1.19 6.01
N LEU A 213 -7.51 -1.19 5.05
CA LEU A 213 -7.87 -2.35 4.23
C LEU A 213 -7.11 -2.40 2.91
N PHE A 214 -6.43 -1.32 2.52
CA PHE A 214 -5.84 -1.21 1.18
C PHE A 214 -4.87 -2.34 0.86
N LEU A 215 -3.98 -2.75 1.78
CA LEU A 215 -3.07 -3.88 1.53
C LEU A 215 -3.81 -5.20 1.35
N GLU A 216 -4.84 -5.44 2.17
CA GLU A 216 -5.66 -6.66 2.10
C GLU A 216 -6.40 -6.72 0.75
N GLU A 217 -7.15 -5.66 0.43
CA GLU A 217 -7.95 -5.59 -0.79
C GLU A 217 -7.10 -5.43 -2.06
N LEU A 218 -5.87 -4.90 -1.97
CA LEU A 218 -4.96 -4.82 -3.11
C LEU A 218 -4.76 -6.20 -3.74
N SER A 219 -4.77 -7.27 -2.93
CA SER A 219 -4.63 -8.65 -3.41
C SER A 219 -5.86 -9.20 -4.16
N ASP A 220 -7.01 -8.53 -4.08
CA ASP A 220 -8.21 -8.85 -4.86
C ASP A 220 -8.16 -8.21 -6.27
N TYR A 221 -7.50 -7.07 -6.41
CA TYR A 221 -7.45 -6.31 -7.66
C TYR A 221 -6.13 -6.46 -8.41
N PHE A 222 -5.01 -6.55 -7.72
CA PHE A 222 -3.68 -6.65 -8.32
C PHE A 222 -2.89 -7.80 -7.73
N HIS A 223 -1.83 -8.23 -8.43
CA HIS A 223 -0.79 -8.99 -7.75
C HIS A 223 0.01 -8.01 -6.87
N PRO A 224 -0.01 -8.16 -5.53
CA PRO A 224 0.54 -7.14 -4.62
C PRO A 224 2.05 -6.97 -4.81
N VAL A 225 2.79 -8.07 -4.91
CA VAL A 225 4.26 -8.04 -5.13
C VAL A 225 4.64 -7.43 -6.49
N GLU A 226 3.95 -7.76 -7.59
CA GLU A 226 4.25 -7.15 -8.90
C GLU A 226 3.99 -5.63 -8.85
N THR A 227 2.91 -5.20 -8.19
CA THR A 227 2.53 -3.79 -8.08
C THR A 227 3.54 -2.98 -7.27
N ILE A 228 3.82 -3.44 -6.05
CA ILE A 228 4.81 -2.83 -5.14
C ILE A 228 6.18 -2.71 -5.82
N ARG A 229 6.62 -3.77 -6.50
CA ARG A 229 7.91 -3.79 -7.19
C ARG A 229 7.91 -2.88 -8.42
N ALA A 230 6.79 -2.73 -9.13
CA ALA A 230 6.69 -1.78 -10.24
C ALA A 230 6.85 -0.33 -9.76
N VAL A 231 6.28 0.02 -8.60
CA VAL A 231 6.47 1.32 -7.95
C VAL A 231 7.94 1.52 -7.53
N ALA A 232 8.57 0.51 -6.93
CA ALA A 232 10.00 0.53 -6.58
C ALA A 232 10.91 0.76 -7.81
N VAL A 233 10.71 -0.02 -8.88
CA VAL A 233 11.51 0.09 -10.12
C VAL A 233 11.35 1.46 -10.77
N ASN A 234 10.12 1.99 -10.87
CA ASN A 234 9.90 3.33 -11.43
C ASN A 234 10.58 4.42 -10.57
N SER A 235 10.56 4.25 -9.25
CA SER A 235 11.16 5.20 -8.30
C SER A 235 12.68 5.29 -8.48
N LEU A 236 13.36 4.17 -8.72
CA LEU A 236 14.78 4.15 -9.05
C LEU A 236 15.06 4.73 -10.45
N LEU A 237 14.23 4.39 -11.45
CA LEU A 237 14.40 4.91 -12.82
C LEU A 237 14.12 6.41 -12.94
N GLY A 238 13.26 6.96 -12.08
CA GLY A 238 12.92 8.37 -12.04
C GLY A 238 12.09 8.85 -13.23
N ASN A 239 11.26 8.00 -13.83
CA ASN A 239 10.34 8.43 -14.89
C ASN A 239 9.13 9.15 -14.28
N LYS A 240 8.93 10.42 -14.65
CA LYS A 240 7.79 11.23 -14.18
C LYS A 240 6.51 10.99 -14.98
N SER A 241 6.63 10.62 -16.26
CA SER A 241 5.47 10.54 -17.15
C SER A 241 4.54 9.39 -16.77
N THR A 242 5.09 8.30 -16.22
CA THR A 242 4.36 7.10 -15.76
C THR A 242 3.31 7.39 -14.67
N TYR A 243 3.41 8.53 -13.99
CA TYR A 243 2.46 8.98 -12.97
C TYR A 243 1.16 9.56 -13.54
N TYR A 244 1.12 9.96 -14.82
CA TYR A 244 -0.07 10.58 -15.44
C TYR A 244 -0.32 10.18 -16.91
N GLN A 245 0.60 9.41 -17.51
CA GLN A 245 0.56 8.87 -18.88
C GLN A 245 1.60 7.74 -19.01
N ASN A 246 1.91 7.23 -20.21
CA ASN A 246 3.06 6.37 -20.46
C ASN A 246 3.03 5.02 -19.72
N TYR A 247 1.84 4.46 -19.55
CA TYR A 247 1.66 3.08 -19.09
C TYR A 247 0.45 2.43 -19.75
N TYR A 248 0.38 1.10 -19.62
CA TYR A 248 -0.79 0.29 -19.91
C TYR A 248 -1.28 -0.37 -18.62
N LEU A 249 -2.57 -0.68 -18.58
CA LEU A 249 -3.15 -1.58 -17.61
C LEU A 249 -3.67 -2.82 -18.34
N ILE A 250 -3.35 -4.00 -17.81
CA ILE A 250 -3.88 -5.28 -18.30
C ILE A 250 -4.73 -5.90 -17.19
N HIS A 251 -5.97 -6.24 -17.50
CA HIS A 251 -6.89 -6.91 -16.59
C HIS A 251 -7.16 -8.34 -17.06
N ASP A 252 -6.70 -9.29 -16.27
CA ASP A 252 -6.70 -10.73 -16.55
C ASP A 252 -8.03 -11.40 -16.21
N LEU A 253 -9.03 -11.17 -17.06
CA LEU A 253 -10.43 -11.50 -16.78
C LEU A 253 -10.73 -13.00 -16.59
N ASN A 254 -9.97 -13.89 -17.23
CA ASN A 254 -10.32 -15.31 -17.29
C ASN A 254 -9.36 -16.22 -16.53
N GLN A 255 -8.26 -15.68 -15.98
CA GLN A 255 -7.36 -16.43 -15.11
C GLN A 255 -7.39 -15.86 -13.70
N THR A 256 -6.57 -14.84 -13.42
CA THR A 256 -6.33 -14.40 -12.03
C THR A 256 -7.28 -13.32 -11.54
N GLY A 257 -7.98 -12.63 -12.44
CA GLY A 257 -8.76 -11.42 -12.12
C GLY A 257 -7.90 -10.18 -11.89
N TYR A 258 -6.57 -10.29 -11.99
CA TYR A 258 -5.67 -9.21 -11.61
C TYR A 258 -5.50 -8.15 -12.68
N TRP A 259 -5.42 -6.91 -12.24
CA TRP A 259 -4.83 -5.78 -12.92
C TRP A 259 -3.31 -5.83 -12.84
N ARG A 260 -2.64 -5.38 -13.90
CA ARG A 260 -1.18 -5.27 -13.98
C ARG A 260 -0.78 -3.98 -14.66
N TYR A 261 0.20 -3.30 -14.04
CA TYR A 261 0.78 -2.06 -14.53
C TYR A 261 1.97 -2.36 -15.45
N ILE A 262 1.91 -1.89 -16.71
CA ILE A 262 2.96 -2.12 -17.71
C ILE A 262 3.54 -0.76 -18.15
N PRO A 263 4.84 -0.48 -17.94
CA PRO A 263 5.44 0.80 -18.33
C PRO A 263 5.51 0.94 -19.86
N TRP A 264 5.53 2.18 -20.34
CA TRP A 264 5.71 2.52 -21.75
C TRP A 264 6.52 3.82 -21.90
N ASP A 265 7.19 4.00 -23.05
CA ASP A 265 7.91 5.24 -23.38
C ASP A 265 8.94 5.65 -22.30
N MET A 266 9.89 4.75 -22.08
CA MET A 266 10.84 4.82 -20.95
C MET A 266 12.19 5.45 -21.32
N ASP A 267 12.25 6.28 -22.35
CA ASP A 267 13.49 6.96 -22.78
C ASP A 267 13.93 8.08 -21.83
N ASN A 268 12.99 8.72 -21.12
CA ASN A 268 13.28 9.72 -20.10
C ASN A 268 13.47 9.10 -18.69
N THR A 269 14.49 8.27 -18.57
CA THR A 269 14.86 7.54 -17.34
C THR A 269 16.35 7.74 -16.99
N PHE A 270 16.78 7.27 -15.81
CA PHE A 270 18.15 7.43 -15.31
C PHE A 270 18.55 8.91 -15.13
N VAL A 271 17.56 9.77 -14.86
CA VAL A 271 17.70 11.20 -14.56
C VAL A 271 18.50 11.97 -15.62
N TYR A 272 18.17 11.78 -16.91
CA TYR A 272 18.67 12.61 -18.00
C TYR A 272 17.68 13.70 -18.38
N SER A 273 17.88 14.92 -17.88
CA SER A 273 17.48 16.13 -18.61
C SER A 273 18.30 17.33 -18.12
N ALA A 274 18.57 18.29 -19.02
CA ALA A 274 19.16 19.58 -18.67
C ALA A 274 18.15 20.59 -18.10
N ASP A 275 16.86 20.20 -17.98
CA ASP A 275 15.73 21.09 -17.67
C ASP A 275 15.05 20.79 -16.31
N TYR A 276 15.54 19.83 -15.52
CA TYR A 276 14.90 19.42 -14.27
C TYR A 276 15.90 19.36 -13.11
N ASP A 277 15.69 20.23 -12.12
CA ASP A 277 16.55 20.42 -10.94
C ASP A 277 16.32 19.42 -9.80
N GLU A 278 15.65 18.27 -9.99
CA GLU A 278 15.78 17.05 -9.15
C GLU A 278 14.72 15.95 -9.53
N PRO A 279 15.04 14.65 -9.32
CA PRO A 279 14.11 13.53 -9.52
C PRO A 279 13.14 13.37 -8.34
N GLN A 280 11.82 13.48 -8.58
CA GLN A 280 10.83 13.27 -7.52
C GLN A 280 10.70 11.80 -7.16
N TYR A 281 10.91 11.57 -5.88
CA TYR A 281 10.56 10.41 -5.09
C TYR A 281 9.22 10.76 -4.42
N TYR A 282 8.16 10.00 -4.69
CA TYR A 282 6.77 10.42 -4.43
C TYR A 282 6.30 10.14 -2.99
N ARG A 283 7.22 10.08 -2.02
CA ARG A 283 6.89 10.07 -0.58
C ARG A 283 6.14 11.32 -0.11
N CYS A 284 6.03 12.32 -0.97
CA CYS A 284 5.85 13.70 -0.60
C CYS A 284 5.01 14.37 -1.67
N GLY A 285 3.79 14.76 -1.33
CA GLY A 285 2.91 15.45 -2.27
C GLY A 285 3.63 16.55 -3.03
N HIS A 286 3.63 16.44 -4.35
CA HIS A 286 3.84 17.61 -5.19
C HIS A 286 2.75 18.62 -4.80
N GLU A 287 3.01 19.92 -4.94
CA GLU A 287 1.97 20.97 -4.88
C GLU A 287 0.78 20.69 -5.85
N SER A 288 0.95 19.73 -6.77
CA SER A 288 0.01 19.26 -7.79
C SER A 288 -0.35 17.78 -7.57
N LEU A 289 -0.56 17.35 -6.33
CA LEU A 289 -1.09 16.01 -6.00
C LEU A 289 -2.36 15.65 -6.79
N SER A 290 -3.08 16.67 -7.30
CA SER A 290 -4.17 16.53 -8.26
C SER A 290 -3.78 15.84 -9.58
N ASP A 291 -2.49 15.64 -9.87
CA ASP A 291 -1.97 15.05 -11.12
C ASP A 291 -1.26 13.69 -10.93
N LEU A 292 -1.40 13.02 -9.77
CA LEU A 292 -0.80 11.71 -9.50
C LEU A 292 -1.79 10.56 -9.74
N ASN A 293 -1.30 9.46 -10.31
CA ASN A 293 -2.03 8.21 -10.39
C ASN A 293 -2.45 7.70 -9.00
N ALA A 294 -3.76 7.47 -8.81
CA ALA A 294 -4.36 7.06 -7.54
C ALA A 294 -3.81 5.74 -6.98
N LEU A 295 -3.50 4.74 -7.83
CA LEU A 295 -2.86 3.50 -7.39
C LEU A 295 -1.49 3.77 -6.78
N ILE A 296 -0.70 4.63 -7.44
CA ILE A 296 0.63 4.99 -6.97
C ILE A 296 0.55 5.78 -5.67
N SER A 297 -0.41 6.71 -5.55
CA SER A 297 -0.67 7.44 -4.30
C SER A 297 -0.96 6.47 -3.17
N GLN A 298 -1.97 5.61 -3.33
CA GLN A 298 -2.38 4.64 -2.32
C GLN A 298 -1.24 3.70 -1.88
N CYS A 299 -0.37 3.28 -2.81
CA CYS A 299 0.83 2.50 -2.46
C CYS A 299 1.82 3.26 -1.55
N TRP A 300 1.89 4.58 -1.69
CA TRP A 300 2.74 5.42 -0.86
C TRP A 300 2.05 5.89 0.42
N ASP A 301 0.73 6.07 0.41
CA ASP A 301 -0.06 6.54 1.56
C ASP A 301 -0.21 5.42 2.60
N ASN A 302 -0.54 4.20 2.15
CA ASN A 302 -0.64 3.05 3.03
C ASN A 302 0.73 2.65 3.63
N HIS A 303 0.82 2.66 4.96
CA HIS A 303 2.08 2.40 5.70
C HIS A 303 2.68 1.01 5.40
N ALA A 304 1.86 -0.04 5.30
CA ALA A 304 2.35 -1.39 5.08
C ALA A 304 2.87 -1.58 3.65
N VAL A 305 2.10 -1.15 2.65
CA VAL A 305 2.50 -1.18 1.23
C VAL A 305 3.77 -0.35 1.02
N ARG A 306 3.80 0.87 1.56
CA ARG A 306 4.96 1.76 1.51
C ARG A 306 6.23 1.11 2.03
N ASN A 307 6.16 0.42 3.18
CA ASN A 307 7.30 -0.28 3.73
C ASN A 307 7.79 -1.36 2.75
N PHE A 308 6.90 -2.18 2.19
CA PHE A 308 7.30 -3.15 1.17
C PHE A 308 7.93 -2.51 -0.07
N VAL A 309 7.47 -1.31 -0.49
CA VAL A 309 8.12 -0.57 -1.58
C VAL A 309 9.57 -0.23 -1.22
N PHE A 310 9.85 0.26 0.00
CA PHE A 310 11.23 0.52 0.45
C PHE A 310 12.08 -0.74 0.44
N GLN A 311 11.55 -1.84 0.97
CA GLN A 311 12.26 -3.13 0.96
C GLN A 311 12.64 -3.51 -0.48
N HIS A 312 11.74 -3.34 -1.44
CA HIS A 312 12.04 -3.61 -2.84
C HIS A 312 13.03 -2.61 -3.47
N ILE A 313 12.99 -1.34 -3.08
CA ILE A 313 13.98 -0.34 -3.51
C ILE A 313 15.38 -0.75 -3.03
N ASP A 314 15.54 -1.03 -1.74
CA ASP A 314 16.81 -1.43 -1.13
C ASP A 314 17.36 -2.71 -1.77
N GLY A 315 16.54 -3.77 -1.88
CA GLY A 315 16.95 -5.01 -2.54
C GLY A 315 17.36 -4.81 -4.01
N LEU A 316 16.72 -3.89 -4.73
CA LEU A 316 17.13 -3.53 -6.10
C LEU A 316 18.46 -2.75 -6.12
N MET A 317 18.67 -1.80 -5.20
CA MET A 317 19.93 -1.05 -5.07
C MET A 317 21.12 -1.94 -4.70
N ASP A 318 20.90 -3.08 -4.05
CA ASP A 318 21.94 -4.06 -3.74
C ASP A 318 22.23 -5.04 -4.89
N SER A 319 21.31 -5.20 -5.84
CA SER A 319 21.36 -6.28 -6.83
C SER A 319 21.36 -5.82 -8.29
N LEU A 320 20.24 -5.25 -8.75
CA LEU A 320 19.95 -4.97 -10.16
C LEU A 320 20.17 -3.50 -10.54
N PHE A 321 20.17 -2.59 -9.58
CA PHE A 321 20.34 -1.15 -9.80
C PHE A 321 21.70 -0.66 -9.28
N THR A 322 22.78 -1.34 -9.67
CA THR A 322 24.13 -1.02 -9.20
C THR A 322 25.01 -0.45 -10.30
N GLN A 323 26.01 0.35 -9.92
CA GLN A 323 27.05 0.82 -10.84
C GLN A 323 27.69 -0.35 -11.61
N ASN A 324 28.06 -1.43 -10.91
CA ASN A 324 28.72 -2.59 -11.51
C ASN A 324 27.83 -3.30 -12.54
N TYR A 325 26.55 -3.45 -12.22
CA TYR A 325 25.56 -4.06 -13.11
C TYR A 325 25.47 -3.28 -14.43
N TYR A 326 25.23 -1.96 -14.35
CA TYR A 326 25.13 -1.13 -15.54
C TYR A 326 26.45 -0.93 -16.27
N GLN A 327 27.59 -0.95 -15.58
CA GLN A 327 28.90 -0.87 -16.22
C GLN A 327 29.14 -2.07 -17.15
N GLY A 328 28.70 -3.27 -16.76
CA GLY A 328 28.78 -4.47 -17.60
C GLY A 328 27.95 -4.36 -18.89
N ILE A 329 26.72 -3.86 -18.75
CA ILE A 329 25.78 -3.71 -19.89
C ILE A 329 26.23 -2.58 -20.82
N THR A 330 26.54 -1.41 -20.28
CA THR A 330 26.95 -0.24 -21.08
C THR A 330 28.25 -0.48 -21.84
N ASN A 331 29.21 -1.20 -21.24
CA ASN A 331 30.41 -1.66 -21.95
C ASN A 331 30.06 -2.56 -23.14
N THR A 332 29.13 -3.49 -22.95
CA THR A 332 28.63 -4.38 -24.01
C THR A 332 27.96 -3.58 -25.13
N LEU A 333 27.03 -2.69 -24.79
CA LEU A 333 26.31 -1.86 -25.75
C LEU A 333 27.25 -0.92 -26.51
N SER A 334 28.24 -0.35 -25.82
CA SER A 334 29.22 0.55 -26.43
C SER A 334 29.94 -0.13 -27.60
N VAL A 335 30.27 -1.42 -27.49
CA VAL A 335 30.93 -2.19 -28.54
C VAL A 335 29.94 -2.68 -29.60
N LEU A 336 28.79 -3.20 -29.17
CA LEU A 336 27.77 -3.77 -30.05
C LEU A 336 27.21 -2.73 -31.02
N LEU A 337 26.96 -1.52 -30.51
CA LEU A 337 26.25 -0.46 -31.24
C LEU A 337 27.21 0.52 -31.94
N TYR A 338 28.49 0.59 -31.53
CA TYR A 338 29.46 1.59 -32.01
C TYR A 338 29.39 1.86 -33.51
N GLN A 339 29.52 0.80 -34.32
CA GLN A 339 29.59 0.93 -35.76
C GLN A 339 28.25 1.41 -36.34
N ALA A 340 27.11 0.93 -35.82
CA ALA A 340 25.80 1.37 -36.28
C ALA A 340 25.55 2.85 -35.95
N VAL A 341 25.97 3.30 -34.76
CA VAL A 341 25.91 4.72 -34.37
C VAL A 341 26.86 5.56 -35.22
N LEU A 342 28.09 5.09 -35.47
CA LEU A 342 29.06 5.81 -36.31
C LEU A 342 28.52 6.04 -37.73
N ASP A 343 27.92 5.01 -38.32
CA ASP A 343 27.38 5.04 -39.68
C ASP A 343 26.05 5.81 -39.79
N ASP A 344 25.37 6.07 -38.66
CA ASP A 344 24.07 6.76 -38.62
C ASP A 344 24.26 8.25 -38.90
N THR A 345 23.82 8.72 -40.06
CA THR A 345 23.93 10.14 -40.44
C THR A 345 22.74 10.99 -40.02
N PHE A 346 21.70 10.38 -39.44
CA PHE A 346 20.46 11.05 -39.03
C PHE A 346 20.41 11.36 -37.52
N LYS A 347 21.31 10.77 -36.72
CA LYS A 347 21.49 11.13 -35.30
C LYS A 347 21.85 12.62 -35.14
N GLN A 348 21.40 13.23 -34.05
CA GLN A 348 21.75 14.63 -33.71
C GLN A 348 23.03 14.77 -32.88
N PHE A 349 23.55 13.67 -32.32
CA PHE A 349 24.71 13.65 -31.44
C PHE A 349 25.95 13.07 -32.12
N THR A 350 27.14 13.42 -31.63
CA THR A 350 28.39 12.80 -32.11
C THR A 350 28.54 11.37 -31.57
N THR A 351 29.42 10.57 -32.18
CA THR A 351 29.73 9.23 -31.65
C THR A 351 30.46 9.33 -30.31
N GLU A 352 31.20 10.40 -30.07
CA GLU A 352 31.80 10.73 -28.78
C GLU A 352 30.74 11.00 -27.71
N ASP A 353 29.68 11.76 -28.03
CA ASP A 353 28.56 12.01 -27.11
C ASP A 353 27.83 10.71 -26.75
N PHE A 354 27.66 9.79 -27.70
CA PHE A 354 27.08 8.46 -27.45
C PHE A 354 27.90 7.65 -26.43
N ILE A 355 29.23 7.60 -26.60
CA ILE A 355 30.10 6.90 -25.66
C ILE A 355 30.08 7.57 -24.29
N ALA A 356 30.09 8.90 -24.25
CA ALA A 356 30.00 9.66 -23.00
C ALA A 356 28.68 9.39 -22.27
N ALA A 357 27.55 9.47 -22.97
CA ALA A 357 26.21 9.25 -22.41
C ALA A 357 26.04 7.82 -21.88
N LEU A 358 26.45 6.80 -22.64
CA LEU A 358 26.43 5.41 -22.15
C LEU A 358 27.35 5.22 -20.93
N GLY A 359 28.54 5.83 -20.94
CA GLY A 359 29.50 5.75 -19.85
C GLY A 359 29.05 6.46 -18.57
N GLN A 360 28.08 7.37 -18.67
CA GLN A 360 27.54 8.11 -17.53
C GLN A 360 26.51 7.30 -16.73
N ILE A 361 25.70 6.47 -17.40
CA ILE A 361 24.59 5.72 -16.80
C ILE A 361 24.98 4.94 -15.53
N PRO A 362 26.13 4.24 -15.44
CA PRO A 362 26.52 3.55 -14.21
C PRO A 362 26.69 4.51 -13.03
N GLY A 363 27.23 5.70 -13.26
CA GLY A 363 27.36 6.74 -12.24
C GLY A 363 26.03 7.40 -11.91
N ASP A 364 25.16 7.60 -12.90
CA ASP A 364 23.80 8.12 -12.65
C ASP A 364 22.98 7.15 -11.78
N ALA A 365 23.13 5.84 -11.98
CA ALA A 365 22.51 4.82 -11.13
C ALA A 365 23.03 4.90 -9.68
N ASP A 366 24.35 4.98 -9.49
CA ASP A 366 24.98 5.09 -8.16
C ASP A 366 24.57 6.37 -7.42
N ASN A 367 24.58 7.51 -8.13
CA ASN A 367 24.11 8.79 -7.59
C ASN A 367 22.63 8.72 -7.20
N ARG A 368 21.81 7.99 -7.97
CA ARG A 368 20.39 7.80 -7.67
C ARG A 368 20.19 6.90 -6.45
N CYS A 369 20.98 5.84 -6.27
CA CYS A 369 20.96 5.04 -5.05
C CYS A 369 21.30 5.90 -3.83
N ALA A 370 22.41 6.65 -3.88
CA ALA A 370 22.83 7.51 -2.79
C ALA A 370 21.79 8.58 -2.44
N ASN A 371 21.11 9.14 -3.45
CA ASN A 371 20.01 10.08 -3.25
C ASN A 371 18.78 9.39 -2.63
N MET A 372 18.45 8.19 -3.08
CA MET A 372 17.33 7.41 -2.56
C MET A 372 17.55 7.00 -1.09
N GLU A 373 18.72 6.45 -0.76
CA GLU A 373 19.12 6.11 0.61
C GLU A 373 19.07 7.34 1.53
N TYR A 374 19.62 8.47 1.06
CA TYR A 374 19.58 9.73 1.81
C TYR A 374 18.14 10.16 2.10
N ARG A 375 17.27 10.11 1.08
CA ARG A 375 15.86 10.48 1.21
C ARG A 375 15.10 9.50 2.11
N MET A 376 15.33 8.20 1.97
CA MET A 376 14.73 7.17 2.82
C MET A 376 15.03 7.37 4.30
N LEU A 377 16.24 7.84 4.61
CA LEU A 377 16.74 8.04 5.97
C LEU A 377 16.32 9.39 6.59
N HIS A 378 16.29 10.47 5.81
CA HIS A 378 16.17 11.85 6.35
C HIS A 378 14.86 12.56 6.00
N GLU A 379 14.03 12.01 5.11
CA GLU A 379 12.71 12.57 4.82
C GLU A 379 11.67 12.16 5.86
N PRO A 380 10.80 13.08 6.30
CA PRO A 380 9.62 12.71 7.07
C PRO A 380 8.73 11.73 6.29
N LEU A 381 8.28 10.68 6.97
CA LEU A 381 7.29 9.76 6.43
C LEU A 381 5.91 10.43 6.33
N PRO A 382 5.01 9.96 5.44
CA PRO A 382 3.60 10.32 5.46
C PRO A 382 2.99 10.12 6.85
N PHE A 383 2.05 11.00 7.18
CA PHE A 383 1.42 11.13 8.49
C PHE A 383 -0.01 11.64 8.30
N ASP A 384 -0.90 11.29 9.23
CA ASP A 384 -2.32 11.61 9.09
C ASP A 384 -2.71 12.93 9.77
N LEU A 385 -3.72 13.60 9.20
CA LEU A 385 -4.34 14.76 9.82
C LEU A 385 -5.41 14.30 10.81
N ASN A 386 -5.37 14.84 12.03
CA ASN A 386 -6.50 14.71 12.94
C ASN A 386 -7.57 15.74 12.55
N PRO A 387 -8.88 15.44 12.69
CA PRO A 387 -9.93 16.42 12.46
C PRO A 387 -9.68 17.75 13.18
N ALA A 388 -9.85 18.86 12.45
CA ALA A 388 -9.67 20.18 13.01
C ALA A 388 -10.72 20.44 14.10
N LEU A 389 -10.24 20.89 15.26
CA LEU A 389 -11.01 21.01 16.49
C LEU A 389 -11.48 22.45 16.69
N ILE A 390 -12.79 22.70 16.67
CA ILE A 390 -13.34 24.03 16.94
C ILE A 390 -13.67 24.18 18.43
N THR A 391 -13.10 25.19 19.07
CA THR A 391 -13.43 25.61 20.44
C THR A 391 -14.04 27.01 20.42
N PRO A 392 -14.65 27.49 21.54
CA PRO A 392 -15.25 28.83 21.62
C PRO A 392 -14.36 30.03 21.25
N THR A 393 -13.04 29.84 21.14
CA THR A 393 -12.10 30.93 20.81
C THR A 393 -11.13 30.62 19.68
N ASN A 394 -10.94 29.34 19.31
CA ASN A 394 -9.87 28.90 18.41
C ASN A 394 -10.32 27.71 17.55
N VAL A 395 -9.66 27.53 16.40
CA VAL A 395 -9.61 26.23 15.72
C VAL A 395 -8.23 25.63 15.96
N TYR A 396 -8.16 24.43 16.52
CA TYR A 396 -6.93 23.68 16.71
C TYR A 396 -6.76 22.69 15.57
N PHE A 397 -5.55 22.61 15.07
CA PHE A 397 -5.12 21.70 14.03
C PHE A 397 -4.07 20.80 14.65
N SER A 398 -4.19 19.49 14.47
CA SER A 398 -3.21 18.52 14.94
C SER A 398 -3.06 17.39 13.94
N TRP A 399 -1.93 16.71 13.96
CA TRP A 399 -1.61 15.64 13.03
C TRP A 399 -0.70 14.63 13.72
N GLU A 400 -0.54 13.46 13.14
CA GLU A 400 0.45 12.50 13.62
C GLU A 400 1.85 13.07 13.45
N ALA A 401 2.73 12.87 14.44
CA ALA A 401 4.10 13.32 14.31
C ALA A 401 4.80 12.54 13.19
N ALA A 402 5.18 13.25 12.13
CA ALA A 402 5.92 12.68 11.01
C ALA A 402 7.24 12.08 11.50
N ARG A 403 7.37 10.77 11.33
CA ARG A 403 8.58 10.01 11.69
C ARG A 403 9.68 10.27 10.67
N ILE A 404 10.91 10.46 11.13
CA ILE A 404 12.10 10.46 10.29
C ILE A 404 12.93 9.23 10.69
N ALA A 405 13.37 8.44 9.72
CA ALA A 405 14.01 7.15 9.97
C ALA A 405 15.34 7.27 10.76
N ASP A 406 16.04 8.40 10.64
CA ASP A 406 17.23 8.70 11.45
C ASP A 406 16.93 9.09 12.92
N GLY A 407 15.65 9.17 13.29
CA GLY A 407 15.17 9.56 14.62
C GLY A 407 15.14 11.07 14.87
N SER A 408 15.44 11.90 13.86
CA SER A 408 15.32 13.35 13.98
C SER A 408 13.86 13.79 14.09
N THR A 409 13.63 14.93 14.74
CA THR A 409 12.29 15.50 14.91
C THR A 409 11.94 16.33 13.67
N ALA A 410 10.80 16.03 13.03
CA ALA A 410 10.28 16.83 11.93
C ALA A 410 9.83 18.24 12.40
N ALA A 411 9.91 19.20 11.49
CA ALA A 411 9.27 20.50 11.62
C ALA A 411 8.10 20.63 10.65
N TYR A 412 7.16 21.55 10.93
CA TYR A 412 5.88 21.60 10.24
C TYR A 412 5.43 23.01 9.85
N GLU A 413 4.80 23.09 8.69
CA GLU A 413 4.09 24.26 8.17
C GLU A 413 2.66 23.86 7.82
N VAL A 414 1.68 24.64 8.27
CA VAL A 414 0.24 24.37 8.05
C VAL A 414 -0.32 25.45 7.15
N GLU A 415 -1.07 25.02 6.13
CA GLU A 415 -1.81 25.92 5.26
C GLU A 415 -3.31 25.77 5.48
N ILE A 416 -4.05 26.88 5.44
CA ILE A 416 -5.52 26.92 5.52
C ILE A 416 -6.02 27.81 4.38
N ALA A 417 -6.90 27.30 3.53
CA ALA A 417 -7.45 27.99 2.37
C ALA A 417 -8.99 27.89 2.35
N ASP A 418 -9.65 28.72 1.54
CA ASP A 418 -11.10 28.64 1.28
C ASP A 418 -11.44 27.89 -0.03
N ASP A 419 -10.42 27.35 -0.71
CA ASP A 419 -10.51 26.50 -1.87
C ASP A 419 -9.61 25.26 -1.74
N PRO A 420 -10.02 24.10 -2.29
CA PRO A 420 -9.26 22.85 -2.18
C PRO A 420 -7.95 22.84 -2.97
N ASP A 421 -7.78 23.77 -3.91
CA ASP A 421 -6.55 23.90 -4.71
C ASP A 421 -5.51 24.79 -4.02
N PHE A 422 -5.83 25.36 -2.83
CA PHE A 422 -4.97 26.28 -2.07
C PHE A 422 -4.49 27.46 -2.93
N THR A 423 -5.38 28.03 -3.74
CA THR A 423 -5.08 29.14 -4.65
C THR A 423 -5.60 30.49 -4.15
N THR A 424 -6.58 30.51 -3.23
CA THR A 424 -7.20 31.71 -2.68
C THR A 424 -7.17 31.75 -1.15
N ASN A 425 -7.01 32.96 -0.60
CA ASN A 425 -7.04 33.27 0.84
C ASN A 425 -6.21 32.33 1.74
N VAL A 426 -5.08 31.82 1.24
CA VAL A 426 -4.19 30.91 1.97
C VAL A 426 -3.54 31.60 3.16
N VAL A 427 -3.73 31.02 4.34
CA VAL A 427 -3.03 31.35 5.59
C VAL A 427 -1.97 30.28 5.84
N ILE A 428 -0.72 30.70 6.01
CA ILE A 428 0.42 29.81 6.28
C ILE A 428 0.88 30.02 7.73
N LEU A 429 1.02 28.94 8.49
CA LEU A 429 1.35 28.94 9.92
C LEU A 429 2.53 27.99 10.18
N ASP A 430 3.58 28.48 10.84
CA ASP A 430 4.74 27.69 11.27
C ASP A 430 4.46 27.05 12.64
N ALA A 431 4.40 25.72 12.69
CA ALA A 431 4.24 24.96 13.93
C ALA A 431 5.58 24.52 14.54
N SER A 432 6.70 24.86 13.88
CA SER A 432 8.05 24.45 14.26
C SER A 432 8.07 22.93 14.46
N THR A 433 8.54 22.41 15.59
CA THR A 433 8.53 20.96 15.85
C THR A 433 7.27 20.47 16.57
N SER A 434 6.23 21.28 16.67
CA SER A 434 4.95 20.87 17.27
C SER A 434 4.09 20.23 16.21
N ASP A 435 3.48 19.09 16.53
CA ASP A 435 2.52 18.33 15.73
C ASP A 435 1.08 18.88 15.85
N TRP A 436 0.96 20.13 16.30
CA TRP A 436 -0.29 20.84 16.44
C TRP A 436 -0.06 22.36 16.43
N LEU A 437 -1.13 23.09 16.12
CA LEU A 437 -1.23 24.54 16.33
C LEU A 437 -2.67 24.98 16.55
N TYR A 438 -2.90 26.27 16.80
CA TYR A 438 -4.23 26.85 16.72
C TYR A 438 -4.26 28.14 15.92
N HIS A 439 -5.41 28.40 15.32
CA HIS A 439 -5.71 29.67 14.66
C HIS A 439 -6.95 30.31 15.26
N SER A 440 -6.80 31.54 15.78
CA SER A 440 -7.91 32.31 16.33
C SER A 440 -8.61 33.14 15.24
N ASN A 441 -9.91 33.37 15.40
CA ASN A 441 -10.72 34.23 14.52
C ASN A 441 -11.00 33.70 13.10
N ILE A 442 -10.92 32.38 12.87
CA ILE A 442 -11.52 31.79 11.66
C ILE A 442 -13.01 32.16 11.64
N GLN A 443 -13.47 32.75 10.53
CA GLN A 443 -14.87 33.12 10.38
C GLN A 443 -15.68 31.88 10.02
N PRO A 444 -17.00 31.87 10.26
CA PRO A 444 -17.85 30.81 9.72
C PRO A 444 -17.69 30.67 8.21
N GLY A 445 -17.56 29.44 7.72
CA GLY A 445 -17.29 29.14 6.31
C GLY A 445 -16.69 27.75 6.09
N GLN A 446 -16.59 27.35 4.82
CA GLN A 446 -15.87 26.17 4.40
C GLN A 446 -14.39 26.53 4.18
N TYR A 447 -13.51 25.68 4.69
CA TYR A 447 -12.06 25.78 4.57
C TYR A 447 -11.48 24.41 4.23
N TYR A 448 -10.22 24.44 3.81
CA TYR A 448 -9.38 23.28 3.52
C TYR A 448 -8.05 23.54 4.18
N TRP A 449 -7.45 22.54 4.83
CA TRP A 449 -6.16 22.71 5.49
C TRP A 449 -5.25 21.50 5.27
N ARG A 450 -3.94 21.75 5.17
CA ARG A 450 -2.93 20.71 4.94
C ARG A 450 -1.66 21.01 5.71
N VAL A 451 -0.84 19.99 5.92
CA VAL A 451 0.40 20.11 6.68
C VAL A 451 1.58 19.62 5.86
N PHE A 452 2.64 20.42 5.84
CA PHE A 452 3.96 20.04 5.35
C PHE A 452 4.83 19.65 6.54
N ALA A 453 5.43 18.47 6.50
CA ALA A 453 6.51 18.08 7.41
C ALA A 453 7.84 18.20 6.67
N TYR A 454 8.91 18.65 7.32
CA TYR A 454 10.25 18.72 6.73
C TYR A 454 11.33 18.46 7.76
N SER A 455 12.51 18.03 7.31
CA SER A 455 13.67 17.93 8.19
C SER A 455 14.17 19.34 8.54
N PRO A 456 14.37 19.69 9.82
CA PRO A 456 14.91 21.01 10.18
C PRO A 456 16.33 21.26 9.65
N SER A 457 17.02 20.20 9.21
CA SER A 457 18.38 20.26 8.65
C SER A 457 18.41 20.44 7.13
N ASN A 458 17.27 20.25 6.44
CA ASN A 458 17.11 20.36 5.00
C ASN A 458 15.62 20.57 4.65
N ASP A 459 15.22 21.81 4.35
CA ASP A 459 13.83 22.22 4.07
C ASP A 459 13.41 22.08 2.59
N ASP A 460 14.36 21.76 1.70
CA ASP A 460 14.10 21.48 0.28
C ASP A 460 13.29 20.20 0.07
N VAL A 461 13.11 19.41 1.13
CA VAL A 461 12.49 18.09 1.08
C VAL A 461 11.42 17.97 2.15
N ARG A 462 10.16 18.00 1.72
CA ARG A 462 8.97 18.03 2.59
C ARG A 462 8.11 16.82 2.32
N SER A 463 7.48 16.22 3.33
CA SER A 463 6.29 15.37 3.19
C SER A 463 5.05 16.25 3.30
N LEU A 464 3.98 15.90 2.59
CA LEU A 464 2.73 16.66 2.52
C LEU A 464 1.56 15.71 2.71
N THR A 465 0.62 16.09 3.57
CA THR A 465 -0.67 15.40 3.68
C THR A 465 -1.62 15.81 2.56
N PHE A 466 -2.59 14.96 2.24
CA PHE A 466 -3.82 15.46 1.62
C PHE A 466 -4.45 16.53 2.52
N TYR A 467 -5.21 17.45 1.90
CA TYR A 467 -5.91 18.44 2.70
C TYR A 467 -7.13 17.79 3.38
N SER A 468 -7.45 18.28 4.57
CA SER A 468 -8.68 17.97 5.27
C SER A 468 -9.66 19.14 5.14
N GLU A 469 -10.95 18.84 5.00
CA GLU A 469 -12.00 19.84 4.99
C GLU A 469 -12.29 20.34 6.41
N LEU A 470 -12.56 21.63 6.54
CA LEU A 470 -12.98 22.26 7.79
C LEU A 470 -14.20 23.14 7.52
N ASN A 471 -15.37 22.72 8.00
CA ASN A 471 -16.56 23.56 8.01
C ASN A 471 -16.70 24.23 9.38
N VAL A 472 -16.60 25.56 9.42
CA VAL A 472 -16.82 26.36 10.63
C VAL A 472 -18.26 26.89 10.63
N PRO A 473 -19.17 26.36 11.46
CA PRO A 473 -20.56 26.79 11.48
C PRO A 473 -20.77 28.20 12.06
N GLU A 474 -21.91 28.83 11.79
CA GLU A 474 -22.22 30.19 12.28
C GLU A 474 -22.22 30.30 13.82
N ASP A 475 -22.48 29.19 14.50
CA ASP A 475 -22.57 29.02 15.95
C ASP A 475 -21.44 28.15 16.53
N ALA A 476 -20.34 27.93 15.78
CA ALA A 476 -19.22 27.08 16.19
C ALA A 476 -18.57 27.43 17.54
N PHE A 477 -18.85 28.63 18.04
CA PHE A 477 -18.38 29.13 19.32
C PHE A 477 -19.40 29.00 20.46
N THR A 478 -20.49 28.26 20.25
CA THR A 478 -21.48 27.92 21.27
C THR A 478 -21.54 26.40 21.45
N GLY A 479 -21.13 25.91 22.63
CA GLY A 479 -21.18 24.49 23.00
C GLY A 479 -22.08 24.25 24.21
N THR A 480 -22.25 22.98 24.57
CA THR A 480 -22.99 22.59 25.78
C THR A 480 -22.05 22.42 26.96
N GLU A 481 -22.11 23.29 27.96
CA GLU A 481 -21.41 23.06 29.22
C GLU A 481 -22.17 22.03 30.06
N VAL A 482 -21.48 20.96 30.49
CA VAL A 482 -22.03 19.92 31.36
C VAL A 482 -21.18 19.84 32.63
N THR A 483 -21.84 19.81 33.78
CA THR A 483 -21.19 19.72 35.09
C THR A 483 -21.98 18.77 36.01
N GLY A 484 -21.29 18.18 36.99
CA GLY A 484 -21.92 17.35 38.01
C GLY A 484 -22.16 15.91 37.57
N VAL A 485 -23.37 15.40 37.82
CA VAL A 485 -23.72 13.98 37.72
C VAL A 485 -24.83 13.77 36.68
N ILE A 486 -24.66 12.79 35.79
CA ILE A 486 -25.70 12.25 34.93
C ILE A 486 -26.39 11.11 35.69
N GLU A 487 -27.57 11.39 36.25
CA GLU A 487 -28.38 10.41 36.99
C GLU A 487 -29.33 9.61 36.10
N ASP A 488 -29.76 10.19 34.97
CA ASP A 488 -30.64 9.55 33.99
C ASP A 488 -29.89 9.40 32.65
N SER A 489 -30.08 8.27 31.97
CA SER A 489 -29.45 8.04 30.66
C SER A 489 -29.76 9.18 29.67
N THR A 490 -28.74 9.61 28.94
CA THR A 490 -28.82 10.75 28.01
C THR A 490 -27.98 10.49 26.76
N THR A 491 -28.31 11.21 25.69
CA THR A 491 -27.57 11.18 24.42
C THR A 491 -26.91 12.53 24.18
N TRP A 492 -25.65 12.50 23.74
CA TRP A 492 -24.92 13.64 23.21
C TRP A 492 -24.80 13.50 21.70
N ASP A 493 -25.18 14.55 20.98
CA ASP A 493 -25.19 14.59 19.52
C ASP A 493 -24.47 15.83 18.99
N ILE A 494 -24.23 15.89 17.69
CA ILE A 494 -23.46 16.98 17.07
C ILE A 494 -24.07 18.36 17.32
N SER A 495 -25.38 18.46 17.59
CA SER A 495 -26.05 19.75 17.81
C SER A 495 -25.73 20.38 19.17
N GLY A 496 -25.28 19.58 20.14
CA GLY A 496 -24.79 20.05 21.43
C GLY A 496 -23.27 20.19 21.49
N SER A 497 -22.56 19.77 20.44
CA SER A 497 -21.10 19.74 20.40
C SER A 497 -20.49 21.13 20.15
N PRO A 498 -19.35 21.49 20.78
CA PRO A 498 -18.62 20.72 21.79
C PRO A 498 -19.35 20.62 23.13
N TYR A 499 -19.30 19.44 23.74
CA TYR A 499 -19.65 19.27 25.15
C TYR A 499 -18.43 19.61 26.01
N SER A 500 -18.54 20.64 26.85
CA SER A 500 -17.45 21.14 27.68
C SER A 500 -17.63 20.70 29.14
N LEU A 501 -16.60 20.06 29.71
CA LEU A 501 -16.57 19.51 31.07
C LEU A 501 -15.53 20.26 31.94
N PRO A 502 -15.76 21.54 32.31
CA PRO A 502 -14.78 22.35 33.02
C PRO A 502 -14.46 21.81 34.43
N GLU A 503 -15.38 21.08 35.05
CA GLU A 503 -15.24 20.48 36.39
C GLU A 503 -15.30 18.93 36.36
N GLY A 504 -15.12 18.32 35.18
CA GLY A 504 -15.28 16.88 34.99
C GLY A 504 -16.75 16.43 35.01
N LEU A 505 -16.96 15.12 35.06
CA LEU A 505 -18.30 14.51 34.96
C LEU A 505 -18.37 13.18 35.72
N THR A 506 -19.52 12.86 36.28
CA THR A 506 -19.84 11.52 36.78
C THR A 506 -21.08 10.96 36.07
N ILE A 507 -21.01 9.76 35.53
CA ILE A 507 -22.16 8.98 35.06
C ILE A 507 -22.53 8.00 36.18
N ALA A 508 -23.70 8.20 36.80
CA ALA A 508 -24.12 7.43 37.96
C ALA A 508 -24.48 5.97 37.62
N GLU A 509 -24.46 5.11 38.63
CA GLU A 509 -24.92 3.71 38.52
C GLU A 509 -26.32 3.64 37.87
N GLY A 510 -26.45 2.82 36.82
CA GLY A 510 -27.70 2.63 36.07
C GLY A 510 -28.00 3.69 35.00
N ALA A 511 -27.19 4.74 34.88
CA ALA A 511 -27.27 5.69 33.77
C ALA A 511 -26.32 5.30 32.63
N VAL A 512 -26.74 5.55 31.38
CA VAL A 512 -25.92 5.35 30.18
C VAL A 512 -25.76 6.68 29.47
N LEU A 513 -24.53 7.08 29.20
CA LEU A 513 -24.21 8.20 28.32
C LEU A 513 -23.93 7.67 26.92
N THR A 514 -24.87 7.91 25.99
CA THR A 514 -24.67 7.62 24.56
C THR A 514 -24.05 8.85 23.89
N ILE A 515 -23.00 8.66 23.10
CA ILE A 515 -22.35 9.73 22.33
C ILE A 515 -22.39 9.35 20.84
N GLU A 516 -23.01 10.19 20.02
CA GLU A 516 -23.19 9.97 18.58
C GLU A 516 -21.93 10.40 17.76
N PRO A 517 -21.79 9.92 16.51
CA PRO A 517 -20.68 10.28 15.63
C PRO A 517 -20.43 11.79 15.48
N GLY A 518 -19.14 12.16 15.36
CA GLY A 518 -18.68 13.54 15.19
C GLY A 518 -18.67 14.39 16.47
N VAL A 519 -19.17 13.87 17.59
CA VAL A 519 -19.24 14.64 18.84
C VAL A 519 -17.85 14.91 19.41
N LEU A 520 -17.60 16.17 19.69
CA LEU A 520 -16.46 16.66 20.44
C LEU A 520 -16.76 16.86 21.94
N VAL A 521 -15.89 16.31 22.79
CA VAL A 521 -15.91 16.41 24.25
C VAL A 521 -14.62 17.07 24.76
N GLY A 522 -14.72 18.31 25.23
CA GLY A 522 -13.60 19.08 25.79
C GLY A 522 -13.57 19.00 27.31
N ILE A 523 -12.47 18.51 27.90
CA ILE A 523 -12.37 18.21 29.33
C ILE A 523 -11.41 19.19 30.01
N GLY A 524 -11.83 19.79 31.13
CA GLY A 524 -11.01 20.73 31.88
C GLY A 524 -9.67 20.11 32.33
N ALA A 525 -8.63 20.95 32.45
CA ALA A 525 -7.32 20.52 32.90
C ALA A 525 -7.41 19.74 34.23
N GLN A 526 -6.75 18.58 34.29
CA GLN A 526 -6.76 17.64 35.41
C GLN A 526 -8.15 17.08 35.80
N GLN A 527 -9.21 17.38 35.05
CA GLN A 527 -10.56 16.87 35.32
C GLN A 527 -10.79 15.50 34.67
N SER A 528 -11.57 14.65 35.32
CA SER A 528 -11.82 13.27 34.88
C SER A 528 -13.30 13.02 34.60
N ILE A 529 -13.58 11.97 33.82
CA ILE A 529 -14.91 11.41 33.64
C ILE A 529 -14.97 10.14 34.50
N PHE A 530 -15.87 10.09 35.48
CA PHE A 530 -16.12 8.92 36.31
C PHE A 530 -17.35 8.18 35.81
N VAL A 531 -17.22 6.88 35.57
CA VAL A 531 -18.26 6.03 35.01
C VAL A 531 -18.61 4.95 36.02
N GLU A 532 -19.68 5.17 36.78
CA GLU A 532 -20.32 4.16 37.65
C GLU A 532 -21.47 3.44 36.92
N GLY A 533 -22.05 4.09 35.90
CA GLY A 533 -23.00 3.52 34.93
C GLY A 533 -22.30 2.96 33.70
N ALA A 534 -22.58 3.49 32.50
CA ALA A 534 -21.86 3.11 31.28
C ALA A 534 -21.72 4.27 30.28
N ILE A 535 -20.76 4.16 29.36
CA ILE A 535 -20.65 5.00 28.17
C ILE A 535 -20.81 4.10 26.93
N GLU A 536 -21.62 4.57 25.97
CA GLU A 536 -21.72 4.01 24.61
C GLU A 536 -21.33 5.12 23.61
N ALA A 537 -20.07 5.17 23.22
CA ALA A 537 -19.53 6.20 22.33
C ALA A 537 -19.13 5.57 21.00
N ILE A 538 -20.05 5.55 20.03
CA ILE A 538 -19.89 4.84 18.76
C ILE A 538 -19.90 5.85 17.61
N GLY A 539 -18.71 6.20 17.13
CA GLY A 539 -18.48 7.06 15.98
C GLY A 539 -18.53 6.30 14.65
N THR A 540 -17.97 6.90 13.61
CA THR A 540 -17.70 6.25 12.31
C THR A 540 -16.33 6.67 11.78
N ALA A 541 -15.81 5.97 10.77
CA ALA A 541 -14.55 6.34 10.13
C ALA A 541 -14.53 7.80 9.64
N ASP A 542 -15.64 8.29 9.10
CA ASP A 542 -15.77 9.66 8.59
C ASP A 542 -16.05 10.69 9.70
N ASP A 543 -16.72 10.27 10.78
CA ASP A 543 -17.21 11.14 11.86
C ASP A 543 -16.86 10.54 13.23
N SER A 544 -15.57 10.54 13.58
CA SER A 544 -15.10 10.03 14.87
C SER A 544 -15.55 10.91 16.05
N ILE A 545 -15.62 10.31 17.24
CA ILE A 545 -15.89 11.02 18.51
C ILE A 545 -14.55 11.46 19.11
N HIS A 546 -14.45 12.69 19.60
CA HIS A 546 -13.18 13.24 20.08
C HIS A 546 -13.22 13.61 21.56
N PHE A 547 -12.31 13.05 22.37
CA PHE A 547 -12.07 13.46 23.76
C PHE A 547 -10.74 14.21 23.84
N VAL A 548 -10.80 15.49 24.20
CA VAL A 548 -9.64 16.40 24.14
C VAL A 548 -9.58 17.31 25.38
N PRO A 549 -8.42 17.95 25.67
CA PRO A 549 -8.37 19.04 26.64
C PRO A 549 -9.26 20.20 26.19
N LEU A 550 -10.03 20.79 27.11
CA LEU A 550 -10.92 21.92 26.84
C LEU A 550 -10.16 23.19 26.45
N ASN A 551 -8.94 23.36 26.99
CA ASN A 551 -8.04 24.47 26.67
C ASN A 551 -6.61 23.92 26.49
N PRO A 552 -6.32 23.29 25.34
CA PRO A 552 -5.04 22.64 25.14
C PRO A 552 -3.92 23.69 25.00
N THR A 553 -2.81 23.44 25.70
CA THR A 553 -1.56 24.20 25.60
C THR A 553 -0.38 23.23 25.54
N PRO A 554 0.87 23.63 25.21
CA PRO A 554 2.01 22.72 25.27
C PRO A 554 2.35 22.25 26.70
N ASP A 555 1.80 22.87 27.73
CA ASP A 555 2.03 22.53 29.13
C ASP A 555 1.32 21.20 29.47
N PRO A 556 2.03 20.14 29.92
CA PRO A 556 1.39 18.90 30.39
C PRO A 556 0.38 19.14 31.51
N ASP A 557 0.52 20.20 32.31
CA ASP A 557 -0.46 20.54 33.34
C ASP A 557 -1.84 20.94 32.75
N SER A 558 -1.90 21.24 31.44
CA SER A 558 -3.14 21.51 30.71
C SER A 558 -3.87 20.27 30.20
N ASN A 559 -3.24 19.09 30.29
CA ASN A 559 -3.87 17.81 29.96
C ASN A 559 -5.04 17.54 30.92
N TRP A 560 -6.08 16.87 30.40
CA TRP A 560 -7.20 16.45 31.24
C TRP A 560 -6.82 15.20 32.03
N GLY A 561 -7.68 14.77 32.96
CA GLY A 561 -7.43 13.64 33.85
C GLY A 561 -7.49 12.29 33.13
N ALA A 562 -8.52 11.50 33.41
CA ALA A 562 -8.74 10.19 32.80
C ALA A 562 -10.24 9.88 32.65
N ILE A 563 -10.58 8.89 31.82
CA ILE A 563 -11.86 8.20 31.86
C ILE A 563 -11.70 7.04 32.86
N ILE A 564 -12.51 7.02 33.90
CA ILE A 564 -12.38 6.09 35.03
C ILE A 564 -13.68 5.31 35.14
N VAL A 565 -13.66 4.06 34.70
CA VAL A 565 -14.76 3.11 34.76
C VAL A 565 -14.64 2.26 36.02
N THR A 566 -15.68 2.21 36.86
CA THR A 566 -15.64 1.53 38.16
C THR A 566 -16.84 0.64 38.38
N ASN A 567 -16.59 -0.68 38.51
CA ASN A 567 -17.57 -1.69 38.92
C ASN A 567 -18.92 -1.60 38.18
N THR A 568 -18.89 -1.32 36.87
CA THR A 568 -20.10 -1.18 36.07
C THR A 568 -20.75 -2.54 35.84
N THR A 569 -22.09 -2.59 35.89
CA THR A 569 -22.85 -3.80 35.53
C THR A 569 -23.06 -3.91 34.02
N ASP A 570 -23.10 -2.77 33.35
CA ASP A 570 -23.21 -2.66 31.90
C ASP A 570 -21.82 -2.43 31.29
N GLU A 571 -21.63 -2.92 30.07
CA GLU A 571 -20.40 -2.74 29.30
C GLU A 571 -20.21 -1.27 28.92
N THR A 572 -19.00 -0.76 29.08
CA THR A 572 -18.60 0.50 28.43
C THR A 572 -17.99 0.17 27.09
N SER A 573 -18.58 0.70 26.01
CA SER A 573 -18.19 0.39 24.64
C SER A 573 -17.86 1.68 23.87
N MET A 574 -16.74 1.66 23.17
CA MET A 574 -16.23 2.78 22.39
C MET A 574 -15.76 2.29 21.02
N ALA A 575 -16.15 2.98 19.95
CA ALA A 575 -15.67 2.69 18.60
C ALA A 575 -15.53 3.98 17.78
N TYR A 576 -14.52 4.08 16.90
CA TYR A 576 -14.23 5.31 16.15
C TYR A 576 -14.11 6.53 17.06
N VAL A 577 -13.29 6.37 18.09
CA VAL A 577 -13.02 7.42 19.08
C VAL A 577 -11.56 7.82 19.02
N SER A 578 -11.30 9.13 19.03
CA SER A 578 -9.99 9.70 19.25
C SER A 578 -9.91 10.28 20.67
N ILE A 579 -8.96 9.79 21.46
CA ILE A 579 -8.74 10.22 22.85
C ILE A 579 -7.31 10.72 22.95
N THR A 580 -7.15 12.02 23.21
CA THR A 580 -5.83 12.66 23.17
C THR A 580 -5.53 13.41 24.45
N ARG A 581 -4.25 13.43 24.84
CA ARG A 581 -3.73 14.32 25.90
C ARG A 581 -4.43 14.16 27.24
N GLY A 582 -4.73 12.91 27.59
CA GLY A 582 -5.12 12.52 28.94
C GLY A 582 -3.89 12.36 29.84
N SER A 583 -4.06 12.60 31.12
CA SER A 583 -3.03 12.42 32.14
C SER A 583 -3.34 11.17 32.98
N ASN A 584 -3.21 11.26 34.30
CA ASN A 584 -3.50 10.18 35.23
C ASN A 584 -4.90 10.30 35.85
N GLY A 585 -5.47 11.51 35.90
CA GLY A 585 -6.60 11.78 36.80
C GLY A 585 -6.25 11.56 38.29
N PRO A 586 -7.23 11.62 39.20
CA PRO A 586 -6.98 11.46 40.63
C PRO A 586 -6.41 10.07 40.99
N THR A 587 -5.57 10.06 42.03
CA THR A 587 -4.76 8.89 42.42
C THR A 587 -5.64 7.77 42.99
N ILE A 588 -5.93 6.78 42.14
CA ILE A 588 -6.30 5.44 42.56
C ILE A 588 -4.97 4.65 42.68
N PRO A 589 -4.78 3.76 43.67
CA PRO A 589 -3.46 3.21 44.05
C PRO A 589 -2.70 2.41 42.98
N GLU A 590 -3.20 2.31 41.76
CA GLU A 590 -2.70 1.42 40.72
C GLU A 590 -2.50 2.23 39.42
N SER A 591 -1.63 1.74 38.53
CA SER A 591 -0.88 2.46 37.48
C SER A 591 -1.60 3.61 36.73
N ALA A 592 -0.83 4.64 36.36
CA ALA A 592 -1.35 5.84 35.69
C ALA A 592 -1.66 5.62 34.21
N ALA A 593 -2.89 5.97 33.77
CA ALA A 593 -3.34 5.86 32.38
C ALA A 593 -4.52 6.79 32.05
N MET A 594 -4.73 7.06 30.75
CA MET A 594 -5.85 7.87 30.24
C MET A 594 -7.20 7.19 30.39
N ILE A 595 -7.23 5.86 30.28
CA ILE A 595 -8.43 5.04 30.53
C ILE A 595 -8.11 4.07 31.66
N LYS A 596 -8.97 4.06 32.67
CA LYS A 596 -8.86 3.18 33.83
C LYS A 596 -10.13 2.36 33.98
N ILE A 597 -10.02 1.05 34.00
CA ILE A 597 -11.12 0.12 34.19
C ILE A 597 -10.92 -0.65 35.48
N LEU A 598 -11.83 -0.49 36.44
CA LEU A 598 -11.74 -1.05 37.79
C LEU A 598 -12.96 -1.96 38.02
N GLY A 599 -12.97 -3.09 37.32
CA GLY A 599 -14.09 -4.04 37.27
C GLY A 599 -15.07 -3.77 36.12
N GLY A 600 -15.73 -4.82 35.63
CA GLY A 600 -16.71 -4.77 34.54
C GLY A 600 -16.16 -5.29 33.21
N GLN A 601 -16.84 -4.92 32.12
CA GLN A 601 -16.42 -5.20 30.73
C GLN A 601 -16.19 -3.88 29.99
N PHE A 602 -15.09 -3.82 29.23
CA PHE A 602 -14.73 -2.66 28.42
C PHE A 602 -14.33 -3.10 27.02
N SER A 603 -14.88 -2.44 26.01
CA SER A 603 -14.52 -2.69 24.62
C SER A 603 -14.17 -1.41 23.88
N LEU A 604 -13.08 -1.46 23.11
CA LEU A 604 -12.57 -0.35 22.29
C LEU A 604 -12.21 -0.85 20.89
N PHE A 605 -12.82 -0.27 19.87
CA PHE A 605 -12.65 -0.67 18.48
C PHE A 605 -12.29 0.50 17.57
N ASP A 606 -11.51 0.27 16.52
CA ASP A 606 -11.37 1.23 15.40
C ASP A 606 -11.03 2.65 15.87
N SER A 607 -10.09 2.80 16.81
CA SER A 607 -9.91 4.03 17.61
C SER A 607 -8.47 4.47 17.71
N HIS A 608 -8.24 5.73 18.09
CA HIS A 608 -6.91 6.31 18.24
C HIS A 608 -6.72 6.91 19.63
N LEU A 609 -5.66 6.47 20.31
CA LEU A 609 -5.26 6.96 21.62
C LEU A 609 -3.86 7.58 21.49
N SER A 610 -3.70 8.85 21.87
CA SER A 610 -2.40 9.52 21.72
C SER A 610 -2.04 10.52 22.82
N TRP A 611 -0.74 10.76 22.99
CA TRP A 611 -0.17 11.81 23.84
C TRP A 611 -0.54 11.72 25.33
N GLY A 612 -0.66 10.50 25.86
CA GLY A 612 -0.88 10.32 27.29
C GLY A 612 0.38 10.57 28.12
N ASP A 613 0.28 11.35 29.21
CA ASP A 613 1.42 11.62 30.10
C ASP A 613 2.02 10.34 30.73
N TYR A 614 1.21 9.29 30.84
CA TYR A 614 1.57 8.00 31.42
C TYR A 614 1.13 6.87 30.48
N GLY A 615 0.20 6.00 30.87
CA GLY A 615 -0.26 4.87 30.06
C GLY A 615 -1.52 5.14 29.23
N GLY A 616 -1.81 4.22 28.31
CA GLY A 616 -3.03 4.25 27.49
C GLY A 616 -4.24 3.73 28.27
N ILE A 617 -4.28 2.41 28.48
CA ILE A 617 -5.32 1.68 29.18
C ILE A 617 -4.71 0.91 30.34
N VAL A 618 -5.33 1.05 31.51
CA VAL A 618 -5.07 0.21 32.68
C VAL A 618 -6.37 -0.43 33.12
N ALA A 619 -6.40 -1.76 33.20
CA ALA A 619 -7.57 -2.54 33.56
C ALA A 619 -7.27 -3.50 34.72
N TYR A 620 -8.05 -3.42 35.79
CA TYR A 620 -7.96 -4.29 36.96
C TYR A 620 -9.28 -4.97 37.27
N SER A 621 -9.22 -6.29 37.47
CA SER A 621 -10.40 -7.14 37.71
C SER A 621 -11.49 -6.98 36.65
N ALA A 622 -11.11 -6.63 35.42
CA ALA A 622 -12.02 -6.33 34.32
C ALA A 622 -11.72 -7.22 33.11
N SER A 623 -12.73 -7.45 32.27
CA SER A 623 -12.54 -8.03 30.95
C SER A 623 -12.40 -6.93 29.91
N ILE A 624 -11.37 -6.99 29.08
CA ILE A 624 -11.15 -6.00 28.02
C ILE A 624 -11.09 -6.64 26.63
N TYR A 625 -11.67 -5.94 25.65
CA TYR A 625 -11.60 -6.26 24.23
C TYR A 625 -11.13 -5.01 23.47
N VAL A 626 -9.91 -5.03 22.96
CA VAL A 626 -9.29 -3.92 22.25
C VAL A 626 -8.91 -4.41 20.86
N GLU A 627 -9.51 -3.85 19.81
CA GLU A 627 -9.26 -4.32 18.45
C GLU A 627 -9.20 -3.17 17.43
N ARG A 628 -8.22 -3.20 16.51
CA ARG A 628 -8.00 -2.12 15.51
C ARG A 628 -7.82 -0.75 16.17
N VAL A 629 -6.98 -0.70 17.20
CA VAL A 629 -6.68 0.54 17.93
C VAL A 629 -5.22 0.94 17.74
N ILE A 630 -5.01 2.22 17.46
CA ILE A 630 -3.69 2.83 17.34
C ILE A 630 -3.34 3.53 18.66
N PHE A 631 -2.19 3.19 19.25
CA PHE A 631 -1.65 3.79 20.47
C PHE A 631 -0.33 4.50 20.19
N GLU A 632 -0.28 5.82 20.41
CA GLU A 632 0.91 6.61 20.11
C GLU A 632 1.33 7.57 21.23
N HIS A 633 2.64 7.77 21.38
CA HIS A 633 3.20 8.85 22.19
C HIS A 633 2.86 8.82 23.68
N PHE A 634 2.88 7.62 24.27
CA PHE A 634 2.68 7.41 25.72
C PHE A 634 3.96 7.48 26.52
N GLY A 635 3.85 7.97 27.76
CA GLY A 635 4.94 8.02 28.74
C GLY A 635 5.15 6.74 29.56
N ARG A 636 4.37 5.66 29.36
CA ARG A 636 4.40 4.34 30.05
C ARG A 636 3.66 3.26 29.24
N HIS A 637 3.32 2.12 29.88
CA HIS A 637 2.54 1.02 29.34
C HIS A 637 1.31 1.48 28.55
N MET A 638 1.17 1.02 27.31
CA MET A 638 0.00 1.35 26.50
C MET A 638 -1.20 0.52 26.93
N ILE A 639 -1.01 -0.76 27.26
CA ILE A 639 -2.01 -1.61 27.88
C ILE A 639 -1.39 -2.34 29.07
N LEU A 640 -2.02 -2.21 30.24
CA LEU A 640 -1.76 -3.05 31.41
C LEU A 640 -3.09 -3.65 31.87
N ALA A 641 -3.23 -4.98 31.78
CA ALA A 641 -4.49 -5.66 32.05
C ALA A 641 -4.35 -6.79 33.07
N GLY A 642 -5.34 -6.88 33.97
CA GLY A 642 -5.56 -7.99 34.89
C GLY A 642 -7.05 -8.22 35.12
N GLY A 643 -7.51 -9.48 35.13
CA GLY A 643 -8.94 -9.78 35.19
C GLY A 643 -9.32 -11.17 34.71
N GLU A 644 -10.53 -11.33 34.18
CA GLU A 644 -11.01 -12.62 33.64
C GLU A 644 -10.51 -12.83 32.20
N SER A 645 -10.65 -11.83 31.32
CA SER A 645 -10.19 -11.93 29.94
C SER A 645 -9.56 -10.65 29.43
N ALA A 646 -8.54 -10.77 28.58
CA ALA A 646 -7.98 -9.63 27.85
C ALA A 646 -7.70 -10.04 26.41
N VAL A 647 -8.30 -9.31 25.46
CA VAL A 647 -8.07 -9.50 24.02
C VAL A 647 -7.53 -8.21 23.44
N VAL A 648 -6.36 -8.28 22.81
CA VAL A 648 -5.73 -7.16 22.10
C VAL A 648 -5.41 -7.63 20.69
N ARG A 649 -6.16 -7.15 19.69
CA ARG A 649 -6.07 -7.65 18.31
C ARG A 649 -5.89 -6.56 17.29
N SER A 650 -5.07 -6.77 16.27
CA SER A 650 -4.94 -5.82 15.14
C SER A 650 -4.60 -4.38 15.58
N CYS A 651 -3.88 -4.22 16.68
CA CYS A 651 -3.53 -2.92 17.25
C CYS A 651 -2.11 -2.49 16.85
N SER A 652 -1.86 -1.19 16.78
CA SER A 652 -0.53 -0.62 16.51
C SER A 652 -0.05 0.18 17.71
N PHE A 653 1.24 0.05 18.04
CA PHE A 653 1.83 0.63 19.24
C PHE A 653 3.16 1.34 18.91
N THR A 654 3.25 2.65 19.17
CA THR A 654 4.44 3.47 18.91
C THR A 654 4.77 4.42 20.08
N PHE A 655 5.99 4.32 20.62
CA PHE A 655 6.39 5.22 21.72
C PHE A 655 6.57 6.68 21.27
N GLY A 656 6.50 7.58 22.25
CA GLY A 656 6.89 8.98 22.07
C GLY A 656 8.40 9.15 21.88
N PRO A 657 8.87 10.36 21.53
CA PRO A 657 10.29 10.67 21.34
C PRO A 657 11.14 10.46 22.61
N VAL A 658 10.51 10.37 23.78
CA VAL A 658 11.17 10.06 25.04
C VAL A 658 10.66 8.71 25.52
N ILE A 659 11.52 7.69 25.45
CA ILE A 659 11.15 6.32 25.83
C ILE A 659 11.58 6.03 27.28
N PRO A 660 10.65 5.71 28.18
CA PRO A 660 10.99 5.33 29.55
C PRO A 660 11.67 3.95 29.58
N ALA A 661 12.66 3.79 30.46
CA ALA A 661 13.44 2.56 30.60
C ALA A 661 12.67 1.34 31.19
N TYR A 662 11.40 1.50 31.56
CA TYR A 662 10.56 0.46 32.20
C TYR A 662 9.15 0.44 31.61
N ALA A 663 9.01 0.79 30.33
CA ALA A 663 7.72 0.84 29.66
C ALA A 663 7.63 -0.32 28.68
N GLY A 664 6.76 -1.28 28.97
CA GLY A 664 6.27 -2.24 27.99
C GLY A 664 5.16 -1.68 27.12
N LEU A 665 4.79 -2.35 26.04
CA LEU A 665 3.64 -1.93 25.22
C LEU A 665 2.36 -2.60 25.71
N VAL A 666 2.38 -3.93 25.81
CA VAL A 666 1.25 -4.74 26.26
C VAL A 666 1.68 -5.63 27.42
N GLU A 667 1.02 -5.46 28.58
CA GLU A 667 1.31 -6.24 29.78
C GLU A 667 0.06 -6.90 30.34
N PHE A 668 0.09 -8.23 30.45
CA PHE A 668 -0.97 -9.01 31.07
C PHE A 668 -0.46 -9.56 32.40
N ASN A 669 -1.09 -9.09 33.48
CA ASN A 669 -0.76 -9.41 34.85
C ASN A 669 -1.99 -10.00 35.53
N ASN A 670 -1.95 -11.30 35.83
CA ASN A 670 -3.03 -12.02 36.52
C ASN A 670 -4.34 -12.11 35.69
N ILE A 671 -4.24 -12.56 34.44
CA ILE A 671 -5.40 -12.94 33.60
C ILE A 671 -5.87 -14.35 33.98
N SER A 672 -6.95 -14.43 34.73
CA SER A 672 -7.49 -15.66 35.34
C SER A 672 -8.22 -16.60 34.37
N GLY A 673 -8.73 -16.08 33.26
CA GLY A 673 -9.50 -16.82 32.24
C GLY A 673 -8.70 -17.00 30.95
N SER A 674 -8.66 -16.00 30.07
CA SER A 674 -7.96 -16.09 28.78
C SER A 674 -7.31 -14.78 28.34
N GLY A 675 -6.06 -14.84 27.87
CA GLY A 675 -5.35 -13.70 27.30
C GLY A 675 -5.01 -13.92 25.83
N GLU A 676 -5.35 -12.97 24.97
CA GLU A 676 -5.00 -12.99 23.55
C GLU A 676 -4.30 -11.69 23.16
N VAL A 677 -3.15 -11.82 22.47
CA VAL A 677 -2.53 -10.71 21.74
C VAL A 677 -2.23 -11.17 20.32
N SER A 678 -2.95 -10.64 19.33
CA SER A 678 -2.82 -11.13 17.96
C SER A 678 -2.87 -10.06 16.87
N ARG A 679 -2.19 -10.30 15.74
CA ARG A 679 -2.16 -9.39 14.57
C ARG A 679 -1.69 -7.96 14.88
N CYS A 680 -0.93 -7.75 15.97
CA CYS A 680 -0.51 -6.41 16.38
C CYS A 680 0.83 -6.00 15.75
N LEU A 681 1.03 -4.68 15.59
CA LEU A 681 2.28 -4.06 15.18
C LEU A 681 2.91 -3.32 16.38
N LEU A 682 4.10 -3.75 16.79
CA LEU A 682 4.76 -3.26 18.00
C LEU A 682 6.14 -2.71 17.68
N PHE A 683 6.28 -1.38 17.75
CA PHE A 683 7.54 -0.67 17.58
C PHE A 683 8.08 -0.29 18.97
N ALA A 684 8.83 -1.20 19.57
CA ALA A 684 9.34 -1.05 20.91
C ALA A 684 10.63 -0.21 20.93
N GLY A 685 10.92 0.42 22.07
CA GLY A 685 12.21 1.04 22.33
C GLY A 685 12.53 1.24 23.82
N GLY A 686 11.71 0.65 24.71
CA GLY A 686 11.73 0.83 26.16
C GLY A 686 12.19 -0.43 26.88
N ASP A 687 11.26 -1.26 27.33
CA ASP A 687 11.52 -2.51 28.06
C ASP A 687 11.17 -3.74 27.18
N ASP A 688 10.44 -4.72 27.72
CA ASP A 688 9.79 -5.79 26.97
C ASP A 688 8.67 -5.25 26.06
N ALA A 689 8.52 -5.71 24.82
CA ALA A 689 7.40 -5.27 23.99
C ALA A 689 6.07 -5.86 24.50
N MET A 690 6.07 -7.15 24.84
CA MET A 690 4.98 -7.81 25.55
C MET A 690 5.50 -8.52 26.80
N ASP A 691 4.79 -8.37 27.92
CA ASP A 691 5.10 -9.06 29.17
C ASP A 691 3.87 -9.76 29.77
N PHE A 692 4.04 -11.02 30.13
CA PHE A 692 2.96 -11.89 30.62
C PHE A 692 3.35 -12.55 31.93
N ASP A 693 2.60 -12.30 32.99
CA ASP A 693 2.80 -12.87 34.32
C ASP A 693 1.47 -13.33 34.92
N TYR A 694 1.46 -14.48 35.61
CA TYR A 694 0.29 -15.07 36.28
C TYR A 694 -0.94 -15.24 35.36
N SER A 695 -0.74 -15.50 34.07
CA SER A 695 -1.81 -15.44 33.06
C SER A 695 -2.08 -16.79 32.39
N HIS A 696 -3.36 -17.10 32.19
CA HIS A 696 -3.83 -18.42 31.74
C HIS A 696 -4.40 -18.38 30.32
N ASN A 697 -4.28 -19.50 29.59
CA ASN A 697 -4.77 -19.67 28.22
C ASN A 697 -4.28 -18.54 27.29
N LEU A 698 -2.95 -18.37 27.24
CA LEU A 698 -2.30 -17.32 26.47
C LEU A 698 -2.17 -17.71 25.00
N GLU A 699 -2.76 -16.90 24.12
CA GLU A 699 -2.60 -16.99 22.67
C GLU A 699 -1.89 -15.74 22.15
N ILE A 700 -0.68 -15.93 21.62
CA ILE A 700 0.15 -14.85 21.08
C ILE A 700 0.45 -15.17 19.63
N SER A 701 -0.24 -14.51 18.70
CA SER A 701 -0.14 -14.91 17.29
C SER A 701 -0.11 -13.78 16.27
N ARG A 702 0.68 -13.93 15.21
CA ARG A 702 0.71 -12.97 14.07
C ARG A 702 1.10 -11.55 14.43
N ASN A 703 1.89 -11.39 15.47
CA ASN A 703 2.39 -10.08 15.85
C ASN A 703 3.70 -9.79 15.12
N TYR A 704 3.87 -8.52 14.73
CA TYR A 704 5.12 -7.96 14.26
C TYR A 704 5.76 -7.17 15.39
N ILE A 705 6.94 -7.58 15.84
CA ILE A 705 7.65 -6.94 16.95
C ILE A 705 9.05 -6.54 16.49
N THR A 706 9.39 -5.26 16.66
CA THR A 706 10.74 -4.76 16.36
C THR A 706 11.24 -3.77 17.42
N GLY A 707 12.55 -3.77 17.65
CA GLY A 707 13.22 -2.75 18.47
C GLY A 707 13.11 -2.90 19.99
N ALA A 708 12.67 -4.05 20.52
CA ALA A 708 12.55 -4.23 21.97
C ALA A 708 13.94 -4.20 22.65
N SER A 709 14.08 -3.39 23.70
CA SER A 709 15.39 -3.18 24.34
C SER A 709 15.74 -4.30 25.32
N ASP A 710 14.74 -5.04 25.82
CA ASP A 710 14.91 -6.31 26.54
C ASP A 710 14.31 -7.49 25.73
N LYS A 711 13.06 -7.91 25.95
CA LYS A 711 12.43 -9.04 25.23
C LYS A 711 11.34 -8.57 24.28
N GLY A 712 11.28 -9.13 23.08
CA GLY A 712 10.11 -8.98 22.21
C GLY A 712 8.86 -9.56 22.89
N ILE A 713 8.96 -10.80 23.38
CA ILE A 713 7.92 -11.44 24.18
C ILE A 713 8.56 -11.99 25.47
N SER A 714 8.06 -11.57 26.63
CA SER A 714 8.40 -12.12 27.94
C SER A 714 7.24 -12.95 28.48
N ILE A 715 7.49 -14.24 28.75
CA ILE A 715 6.52 -15.14 29.38
C ILE A 715 7.07 -15.54 30.74
N GLY A 716 6.55 -14.91 31.79
CA GLY A 716 7.01 -15.01 33.17
C GLY A 716 6.27 -16.04 34.03
N ASP A 717 6.29 -15.82 35.33
CA ASP A 717 5.93 -16.81 36.35
C ASP A 717 4.44 -17.19 36.27
N GLN A 718 4.12 -18.44 36.59
CA GLN A 718 2.75 -18.96 36.69
C GLN A 718 1.85 -18.77 35.45
N CYS A 719 2.42 -18.52 34.28
CA CYS A 719 1.68 -18.64 33.02
C CYS A 719 1.45 -20.10 32.62
N ASP A 720 0.29 -20.43 32.05
CA ASP A 720 -0.02 -21.78 31.52
C ASP A 720 -0.91 -21.78 30.27
N ASN A 721 -0.98 -22.95 29.61
CA ASN A 721 -1.63 -23.16 28.32
C ASN A 721 -1.21 -22.10 27.28
N ILE A 722 0.10 -22.03 27.03
CA ILE A 722 0.77 -20.98 26.26
C ILE A 722 0.93 -21.45 24.81
N SER A 723 0.35 -20.69 23.88
CA SER A 723 0.51 -20.86 22.43
C SER A 723 1.12 -19.61 21.81
N VAL A 724 2.25 -19.78 21.11
CA VAL A 724 2.94 -18.69 20.42
C VAL A 724 3.11 -19.08 18.95
N SER A 725 2.40 -18.41 18.04
CA SER A 725 2.39 -18.83 16.64
C SER A 725 2.43 -17.73 15.59
N ASN A 726 3.10 -18.01 14.46
CA ASN A 726 3.21 -17.09 13.34
C ASN A 726 3.67 -15.67 13.75
N ASN A 727 4.55 -15.46 14.73
CA ASN A 727 5.04 -14.11 15.06
C ASN A 727 6.33 -13.80 14.31
N ILE A 728 6.53 -12.54 13.92
CA ILE A 728 7.81 -12.02 13.39
C ILE A 728 8.42 -11.10 14.45
N ILE A 729 9.62 -11.45 14.93
CA ILE A 729 10.32 -10.74 15.99
C ILE A 729 11.74 -10.45 15.55
N VAL A 730 12.05 -9.16 15.40
CA VAL A 730 13.32 -8.70 14.85
C VAL A 730 13.94 -7.58 15.67
N ASN A 731 15.26 -7.39 15.51
CA ASN A 731 16.02 -6.26 16.07
C ASN A 731 15.81 -6.03 17.58
N SER A 732 15.53 -7.09 18.35
CA SER A 732 15.31 -7.03 19.79
C SER A 732 16.53 -7.57 20.55
N ALA A 733 16.75 -7.16 21.79
CA ALA A 733 17.87 -7.72 22.58
C ALA A 733 17.68 -9.23 22.80
N ILE A 734 16.47 -9.65 23.12
CA ILE A 734 16.01 -11.03 23.16
C ILE A 734 14.71 -11.10 22.36
N GLY A 735 14.56 -12.06 21.44
CA GLY A 735 13.33 -12.25 20.68
C GLY A 735 12.20 -12.72 21.60
N ILE A 736 12.36 -13.91 22.19
CA ILE A 736 11.41 -14.47 23.16
C ILE A 736 12.14 -14.96 24.40
N GLY A 737 11.65 -14.58 25.59
CA GLY A 737 12.07 -15.09 26.88
C GLY A 737 10.98 -15.91 27.55
N ILE A 738 11.34 -17.09 28.06
CA ILE A 738 10.44 -17.97 28.81
C ILE A 738 11.01 -18.22 30.20
N TYR A 739 10.26 -17.82 31.21
CA TYR A 739 10.55 -18.00 32.63
C TYR A 739 9.31 -18.54 33.37
N THR A 740 8.83 -19.72 32.97
CA THR A 740 7.69 -20.40 33.61
C THR A 740 7.99 -21.86 33.90
N THR A 741 7.16 -22.50 34.73
CA THR A 741 7.20 -23.96 34.97
C THR A 741 6.24 -24.75 34.07
N ALA A 742 5.40 -24.06 33.29
CA ALA A 742 4.44 -24.69 32.37
C ALA A 742 5.07 -25.12 31.05
N THR A 743 4.31 -25.93 30.29
CA THR A 743 4.60 -26.24 28.88
C THR A 743 4.14 -25.09 28.00
N ALA A 744 4.96 -24.76 27.01
CA ALA A 744 4.65 -23.76 25.98
C ALA A 744 4.83 -24.37 24.58
N GLU A 745 3.90 -24.06 23.67
CA GLU A 745 3.87 -24.57 22.30
C GLU A 745 4.14 -23.44 21.30
N PHE A 746 5.12 -23.66 20.42
CA PHE A 746 5.55 -22.71 19.40
C PHE A 746 5.36 -23.30 18.01
N PHE A 747 4.72 -22.52 17.13
CA PHE A 747 4.55 -22.88 15.72
C PHE A 747 4.88 -21.71 14.80
N ASN A 748 5.65 -21.95 13.74
CA ASN A 748 5.77 -21.03 12.61
C ASN A 748 6.29 -19.63 12.95
N ASN A 749 7.03 -19.43 14.04
CA ASN A 749 7.55 -18.10 14.36
C ASN A 749 8.81 -17.80 13.55
N LEU A 750 9.15 -16.53 13.41
CA LEU A 750 10.41 -16.05 12.86
C LEU A 750 11.08 -15.13 13.87
N LEU A 751 12.27 -15.52 14.31
CA LEU A 751 13.12 -14.75 15.20
C LEU A 751 14.42 -14.46 14.45
N SER A 752 14.61 -13.21 14.01
CA SER A 752 15.77 -12.83 13.21
C SER A 752 16.41 -11.52 13.66
N PHE A 753 17.73 -11.41 13.51
CA PHE A 753 18.49 -10.18 13.87
C PHE A 753 18.39 -9.74 15.34
N ASN A 754 18.02 -10.64 16.24
CA ASN A 754 17.99 -10.36 17.66
C ASN A 754 19.37 -10.59 18.30
N GLY A 755 19.63 -10.01 19.48
CA GLY A 755 20.80 -10.37 20.28
C GLY A 755 20.76 -11.86 20.66
N GLU A 756 19.63 -12.29 21.21
CA GLU A 756 19.27 -13.67 21.47
C GLU A 756 17.93 -13.99 20.77
N GLY A 757 17.80 -15.13 20.09
CA GLY A 757 16.53 -15.54 19.47
C GLY A 757 15.54 -15.97 20.54
N LEU A 758 15.81 -17.12 21.18
CA LEU A 758 15.01 -17.65 22.28
C LEU A 758 15.88 -17.89 23.52
N SER A 759 15.39 -17.43 24.68
CA SER A 759 15.98 -17.67 25.98
C SER A 759 14.98 -18.39 26.88
N VAL A 760 15.27 -19.64 27.24
CA VAL A 760 14.40 -20.47 28.08
C VAL A 760 15.06 -20.72 29.43
N THR A 761 14.27 -20.64 30.49
CA THR A 761 14.66 -21.13 31.82
C THR A 761 13.41 -21.66 32.53
N HIS A 762 13.42 -22.93 32.94
CA HIS A 762 12.33 -23.52 33.73
C HIS A 762 12.73 -23.61 35.23
N PRO A 763 12.48 -22.57 36.04
CA PRO A 763 12.95 -22.52 37.43
C PRO A 763 12.31 -23.62 38.29
N GLY A 764 13.07 -24.69 38.57
CA GLY A 764 12.67 -25.76 39.50
C GLY A 764 11.55 -26.69 39.01
N GLY A 765 11.20 -26.63 37.71
CA GLY A 765 10.09 -27.38 37.10
C GLY A 765 10.50 -28.53 36.18
N SER A 766 9.49 -29.21 35.62
CA SER A 766 9.61 -30.20 34.54
C SER A 766 8.86 -29.76 33.28
N GLY A 767 8.60 -28.46 33.14
CA GLY A 767 7.98 -27.89 31.95
C GLY A 767 8.81 -28.21 30.72
N GLU A 768 8.12 -28.43 29.60
CA GLU A 768 8.73 -28.68 28.30
C GLU A 768 8.31 -27.58 27.34
N THR A 769 9.26 -27.01 26.61
CA THR A 769 8.97 -26.08 25.52
C THR A 769 9.03 -26.85 24.21
N LEU A 770 7.92 -26.89 23.49
CA LEU A 770 7.75 -27.59 22.21
C LEU A 770 7.80 -26.59 21.06
N ILE A 771 8.76 -26.75 20.13
CA ILE A 771 9.00 -25.80 19.05
C ILE A 771 8.98 -26.52 17.71
N TYR A 772 8.05 -26.10 16.86
CA TYR A 772 7.87 -26.60 15.51
C TYR A 772 7.88 -25.46 14.49
N ASN A 773 8.37 -25.75 13.28
CA ASN A 773 8.27 -24.87 12.11
C ASN A 773 8.82 -23.46 12.32
N THR A 774 9.66 -23.25 13.32
CA THR A 774 10.13 -21.92 13.71
C THR A 774 11.49 -21.65 13.10
N ILE A 775 11.71 -20.42 12.66
CA ILE A 775 12.97 -19.96 12.07
C ILE A 775 13.74 -19.13 13.10
N PHE A 776 14.96 -19.58 13.40
CA PHE A 776 15.98 -18.86 14.17
C PHE A 776 17.15 -18.55 13.24
N TRP A 777 17.24 -17.31 12.78
CA TRP A 777 18.17 -16.92 11.73
C TRP A 777 18.85 -15.59 12.04
N GLN A 778 20.15 -15.45 11.76
CA GLN A 778 20.90 -14.20 11.98
C GLN A 778 20.80 -13.55 13.37
N ASN A 779 20.45 -14.30 14.42
CA ASN A 779 20.54 -13.82 15.79
C ASN A 779 21.99 -13.92 16.30
N GLY A 780 22.37 -13.11 17.29
CA GLY A 780 23.67 -13.22 17.97
C GLY A 780 23.85 -14.60 18.61
N VAL A 781 22.79 -15.10 19.27
CA VAL A 781 22.64 -16.49 19.71
C VAL A 781 21.23 -16.96 19.40
N ASN A 782 21.05 -18.09 18.70
CA ASN A 782 19.71 -18.53 18.31
C ASN A 782 18.87 -19.04 19.48
N ILE A 783 19.43 -19.92 20.33
CA ILE A 783 18.71 -20.52 21.46
C ILE A 783 19.65 -20.63 22.66
N ILE A 784 19.18 -20.17 23.82
CA ILE A 784 19.80 -20.37 25.13
C ILE A 784 18.85 -21.17 26.00
N SER A 785 19.30 -22.33 26.47
CA SER A 785 18.52 -23.19 27.38
C SER A 785 19.47 -24.00 28.29
N PRO A 786 19.68 -23.59 29.55
CA PRO A 786 20.53 -24.30 30.50
C PRO A 786 19.84 -25.58 31.03
N PRO A 787 20.56 -26.71 31.18
CA PRO A 787 20.00 -27.90 31.81
C PRO A 787 19.47 -27.62 33.23
N PRO A 788 18.36 -28.24 33.68
CA PRO A 788 17.70 -29.42 33.11
C PRO A 788 16.52 -29.13 32.16
N ASP A 789 16.46 -27.93 31.56
CA ASP A 789 15.36 -27.54 30.68
C ASP A 789 15.08 -28.60 29.59
N TYR A 790 13.79 -28.93 29.43
CA TYR A 790 13.33 -29.87 28.42
C TYR A 790 12.85 -29.07 27.21
N LEU A 791 13.66 -29.08 26.16
CA LEU A 791 13.38 -28.38 24.92
C LEU A 791 13.29 -29.40 23.78
N THR A 792 12.16 -29.38 23.07
CA THR A 792 11.97 -30.12 21.82
C THR A 792 11.96 -29.12 20.68
N VAL A 793 12.95 -29.20 19.79
CA VAL A 793 13.08 -28.37 18.59
C VAL A 793 13.08 -29.27 17.37
N GLU A 794 11.99 -29.26 16.61
CA GLU A 794 11.83 -30.13 15.43
C GLU A 794 11.25 -29.35 14.25
N TYR A 795 11.61 -29.74 13.03
CA TYR A 795 11.18 -29.09 11.78
C TYR A 795 11.40 -27.58 11.80
N CYS A 796 12.46 -27.12 12.45
CA CYS A 796 12.82 -25.71 12.56
C CYS A 796 14.02 -25.40 11.66
N LEU A 797 14.17 -24.13 11.25
CA LEU A 797 15.46 -23.67 10.74
C LEU A 797 16.23 -23.04 11.89
N VAL A 798 17.39 -23.60 12.24
CA VAL A 798 18.29 -23.04 13.25
C VAL A 798 19.65 -22.81 12.61
N GLY A 799 19.94 -21.55 12.28
CA GLY A 799 21.20 -21.18 11.66
C GLY A 799 22.41 -21.41 12.56
N GLY A 800 23.58 -21.67 11.98
CA GLY A 800 24.84 -21.69 12.71
C GLY A 800 25.88 -22.66 12.16
N ALA A 801 27.05 -22.72 12.82
CA ALA A 801 28.14 -23.58 12.36
C ALA A 801 27.87 -25.09 12.55
N VAL A 802 26.95 -25.45 13.46
CA VAL A 802 26.62 -26.84 13.80
C VAL A 802 25.10 -27.01 13.77
N PRO A 803 24.57 -28.04 13.08
CA PRO A 803 23.13 -28.32 13.08
C PRO A 803 22.56 -28.53 14.48
N TRP A 804 21.39 -27.95 14.74
CA TRP A 804 20.68 -28.16 16.00
C TRP A 804 20.08 -29.58 16.06
N PRO A 805 20.23 -30.32 17.17
CA PRO A 805 19.68 -31.66 17.28
C PRO A 805 18.14 -31.64 17.27
N GLY A 806 17.53 -32.60 16.59
CA GLY A 806 16.07 -32.72 16.48
C GLY A 806 15.66 -33.29 15.13
N GLN A 807 14.44 -33.77 15.01
CA GLN A 807 13.91 -34.28 13.74
C GLN A 807 13.62 -33.11 12.79
N GLY A 808 13.92 -33.25 11.49
CA GLY A 808 13.52 -32.28 10.47
C GLY A 808 14.22 -30.91 10.48
N ASN A 809 15.13 -30.65 11.43
CA ASN A 809 15.77 -29.34 11.53
C ASN A 809 16.71 -29.03 10.34
N ILE A 810 16.65 -27.79 9.88
CA ILE A 810 17.44 -27.23 8.79
C ILE A 810 18.52 -26.31 9.36
N ASN A 811 19.74 -26.43 8.84
CA ASN A 811 20.86 -25.52 9.15
C ASN A 811 21.55 -25.10 7.85
N SER A 812 20.82 -24.35 7.04
CA SER A 812 21.30 -23.72 5.81
C SER A 812 20.62 -22.36 5.66
N ASP A 813 21.04 -21.59 4.66
CA ASP A 813 20.40 -20.32 4.33
C ASP A 813 18.90 -20.53 4.02
N PRO A 814 17.97 -19.82 4.68
CA PRO A 814 16.54 -19.86 4.37
C PRO A 814 16.22 -19.37 2.95
N ASN A 815 17.13 -18.62 2.32
CA ASN A 815 16.98 -18.07 0.99
C ASN A 815 15.67 -17.25 0.84
N PHE A 816 15.50 -16.31 1.76
CA PHE A 816 14.41 -15.34 1.74
C PHE A 816 14.53 -14.38 0.55
N ILE A 817 13.42 -13.76 0.15
CA ILE A 817 13.40 -12.75 -0.92
C ILE A 817 14.35 -11.60 -0.58
N ASP A 818 14.22 -11.02 0.62
CA ASP A 818 15.10 -9.94 1.08
C ASP A 818 15.11 -9.81 2.61
N GLN A 819 15.94 -10.62 3.25
CA GLN A 819 16.02 -10.69 4.71
C GLN A 819 16.53 -9.39 5.37
N TRP A 820 17.35 -8.59 4.68
CA TRP A 820 17.96 -7.39 5.29
C TRP A 820 16.96 -6.26 5.44
N ASN A 821 15.88 -6.31 4.66
CA ASN A 821 14.74 -5.42 4.72
C ASN A 821 13.51 -6.10 5.32
N GLU A 822 13.67 -7.17 6.10
CA GLU A 822 12.56 -7.84 6.80
C GLU A 822 11.52 -8.49 5.86
N ASN A 823 11.88 -8.74 4.60
CA ASN A 823 11.09 -9.55 3.67
C ASN A 823 11.49 -11.03 3.77
N PHE A 824 10.79 -11.74 4.63
CA PHE A 824 11.08 -13.13 4.98
C PHE A 824 10.28 -14.16 4.17
N TYR A 825 9.72 -13.78 3.03
CA TYR A 825 9.11 -14.75 2.13
C TYR A 825 10.17 -15.70 1.56
N PRO A 826 9.92 -17.02 1.51
CA PRO A 826 10.82 -17.95 0.85
C PRO A 826 10.85 -17.72 -0.67
N GLN A 827 12.05 -17.73 -1.27
CA GLN A 827 12.17 -17.85 -2.73
C GLN A 827 11.87 -19.29 -3.18
N SER A 828 11.57 -19.49 -4.47
CA SER A 828 11.24 -20.81 -5.07
C SER A 828 12.21 -21.96 -4.80
N ASN A 829 13.47 -21.66 -4.47
CA ASN A 829 14.51 -22.63 -4.15
C ASN A 829 14.86 -22.66 -2.66
N SER A 830 14.01 -22.10 -1.80
CA SER A 830 14.18 -22.09 -0.35
C SER A 830 14.11 -23.51 0.22
N PRO A 831 14.95 -23.85 1.20
CA PRO A 831 14.86 -25.14 1.90
C PRO A 831 13.67 -25.21 2.86
N LEU A 832 12.96 -24.09 3.09
CA LEU A 832 11.81 -24.02 4.00
C LEU A 832 10.55 -24.69 3.42
N ILE A 833 10.50 -24.78 2.10
CA ILE A 833 9.33 -25.22 1.34
C ILE A 833 9.08 -26.70 1.56
N ASP A 834 7.84 -27.07 1.93
CA ASP A 834 7.37 -28.43 2.21
C ASP A 834 8.22 -29.20 3.22
N ALA A 835 8.87 -28.47 4.13
CA ALA A 835 9.79 -29.01 5.13
C ALA A 835 9.22 -29.03 6.55
N GLY A 836 8.02 -28.48 6.76
CA GLY A 836 7.41 -28.33 8.08
C GLY A 836 6.66 -29.55 8.61
N PHE A 837 6.35 -29.48 9.90
CA PHE A 837 5.52 -30.38 10.67
C PHE A 837 4.04 -29.99 10.55
N GLY A 838 3.25 -30.81 9.84
CA GLY A 838 1.85 -30.49 9.57
C GLY A 838 0.84 -30.78 10.70
N THR A 839 1.20 -31.46 11.80
CA THR A 839 0.21 -31.80 12.85
C THR A 839 0.15 -30.71 13.90
N GLY A 840 -1.05 -30.17 14.17
CA GLY A 840 -1.25 -29.10 15.15
C GLY A 840 -0.86 -27.70 14.66
N ASN A 841 -0.55 -27.57 13.36
CA ASN A 841 -0.19 -26.28 12.76
C ASN A 841 -1.40 -25.34 12.69
N PRO A 842 -1.23 -24.01 12.90
CA PRO A 842 -2.26 -23.02 12.61
C PRO A 842 -2.77 -23.12 11.16
N GLU A 843 -4.07 -22.84 10.96
CA GLU A 843 -4.75 -22.97 9.66
C GLU A 843 -4.24 -21.98 8.61
N PHE A 844 -3.82 -20.78 9.04
CA PHE A 844 -3.27 -19.76 8.15
C PHE A 844 -1.89 -19.28 8.61
N ASP A 845 -1.14 -18.74 7.66
CA ASP A 845 0.19 -18.15 7.84
C ASP A 845 0.10 -16.72 8.43
N PHE A 846 1.19 -15.94 8.38
CA PHE A 846 1.21 -14.57 8.91
C PHE A 846 0.20 -13.64 8.24
N ASN A 847 -0.04 -13.79 6.92
CA ASN A 847 -0.87 -12.91 6.10
C ASN A 847 -2.25 -13.52 5.80
N ASP A 848 -2.75 -14.38 6.69
CA ASP A 848 -4.05 -15.03 6.51
C ASP A 848 -4.14 -15.92 5.25
N SER A 849 -3.01 -16.29 4.65
CA SER A 849 -2.98 -17.28 3.58
C SER A 849 -3.13 -18.67 4.18
N ALA A 850 -4.06 -19.46 3.65
CA ALA A 850 -4.24 -20.84 4.07
C ALA A 850 -2.94 -21.61 3.82
N ARG A 851 -2.53 -22.44 4.79
CA ARG A 851 -1.34 -23.28 4.63
C ARG A 851 -1.69 -24.51 3.79
N VAL A 852 -1.45 -24.39 2.49
CA VAL A 852 -1.85 -25.37 1.46
C VAL A 852 -0.69 -25.70 0.53
N ASP A 853 -0.60 -26.98 0.19
CA ASP A 853 0.41 -27.57 -0.70
C ASP A 853 0.49 -26.98 -2.11
N ILE A 854 1.69 -27.04 -2.69
CA ILE A 854 1.93 -26.92 -4.13
C ILE A 854 2.17 -28.32 -4.71
N PRO A 855 1.21 -28.89 -5.48
CA PRO A 855 1.32 -30.26 -6.01
C PRO A 855 2.53 -30.54 -6.92
N ALA A 856 3.24 -29.49 -7.35
CA ALA A 856 4.40 -29.55 -8.23
C ALA A 856 5.73 -29.83 -7.49
N ILE A 857 5.79 -29.64 -6.17
CA ILE A 857 7.02 -29.78 -5.38
C ILE A 857 7.04 -31.14 -4.67
N PRO A 858 8.15 -31.91 -4.72
CA PRO A 858 8.22 -33.20 -4.04
C PRO A 858 8.25 -33.05 -2.52
N ASN A 859 7.15 -33.47 -1.88
CA ASN A 859 7.00 -33.55 -0.42
C ASN A 859 8.19 -34.18 0.32
N THR A 860 8.67 -33.51 1.37
CA THR A 860 9.70 -34.01 2.29
C THR A 860 9.29 -34.03 3.79
N GLY A 861 8.07 -33.64 4.15
CA GLY A 861 7.54 -33.51 5.52
C GLY A 861 6.86 -34.77 6.11
N ALA A 862 6.30 -34.68 7.33
CA ALA A 862 5.85 -35.84 8.12
C ALA A 862 4.45 -35.76 8.80
N GLY A 863 3.51 -34.90 8.37
CA GLY A 863 2.22 -34.63 9.03
C GLY A 863 0.97 -35.31 8.45
N VAL A 864 -0.19 -35.15 9.13
CA VAL A 864 -1.54 -35.57 8.67
C VAL A 864 -2.24 -34.47 7.83
N ILE A 865 -1.89 -33.20 8.08
CA ILE A 865 -2.11 -32.11 7.15
C ILE A 865 -0.97 -32.20 6.14
N ASP A 866 -1.38 -32.34 4.89
CA ASP A 866 -0.53 -32.40 3.71
C ASP A 866 0.14 -31.03 3.52
N TYR A 867 1.44 -30.94 3.86
CA TYR A 867 2.43 -29.97 3.36
C TYR A 867 2.30 -28.54 3.90
N VAL A 868 3.19 -28.19 4.83
CA VAL A 868 3.32 -26.85 5.41
C VAL A 868 4.78 -26.43 5.38
N ASP A 869 5.02 -25.15 5.14
CA ASP A 869 6.36 -24.59 5.15
C ASP A 869 6.89 -24.34 6.55
N ILE A 870 8.21 -24.36 6.70
CA ILE A 870 8.86 -23.85 7.91
C ILE A 870 8.80 -22.32 7.87
N GLY A 871 8.28 -21.71 8.93
CA GLY A 871 8.28 -20.28 9.15
C GLY A 871 6.90 -19.64 9.04
N VAL A 872 6.92 -18.30 9.06
CA VAL A 872 5.72 -17.45 9.17
C VAL A 872 4.89 -17.39 7.89
N TYR A 873 5.45 -17.72 6.73
CA TYR A 873 4.77 -17.66 5.42
C TYR A 873 4.62 -19.04 4.80
N GLU A 874 3.56 -19.22 4.02
CA GLU A 874 3.44 -20.34 3.09
C GLU A 874 3.98 -19.92 1.70
N TYR A 875 4.83 -20.73 1.10
CA TYR A 875 5.29 -20.54 -0.26
C TYR A 875 4.15 -20.87 -1.22
N SER A 876 3.98 -20.00 -2.22
CA SER A 876 3.10 -20.25 -3.34
C SER A 876 3.82 -19.90 -4.64
N GLU A 877 3.95 -20.87 -5.56
CA GLU A 877 4.30 -20.61 -6.99
C GLU A 877 3.25 -19.68 -7.62
N TYR A 878 2.06 -19.70 -7.02
CA TYR A 878 0.86 -18.95 -7.35
C TYR A 878 0.27 -18.37 -6.07
N SER A 879 0.71 -17.17 -5.65
CA SER A 879 -0.22 -16.25 -4.98
C SER A 879 -1.19 -15.72 -6.05
N THR A 880 -1.98 -16.64 -6.59
CA THR A 880 -3.19 -16.37 -7.36
C THR A 880 -4.32 -16.79 -6.47
N GLY A 881 -5.12 -15.80 -6.07
CA GLY A 881 -6.21 -15.95 -5.12
C GLY A 881 -7.06 -17.19 -5.33
N VAL A 882 -7.46 -17.78 -4.21
CA VAL A 882 -8.81 -18.33 -4.14
C VAL A 882 -9.69 -17.26 -3.53
N SER A 883 -10.03 -16.25 -4.34
CA SER A 883 -11.41 -15.84 -4.42
C SER A 883 -11.85 -16.19 -5.85
N SER A 884 -12.93 -16.96 -5.96
CA SER A 884 -13.53 -17.34 -7.23
C SER A 884 -13.66 -16.13 -8.17
N PRO A 885 -13.59 -16.29 -9.51
CA PRO A 885 -13.90 -15.19 -10.44
C PRO A 885 -15.23 -14.57 -10.00
N PRO A 886 -15.41 -13.24 -10.04
CA PRO A 886 -16.61 -12.60 -9.52
C PRO A 886 -17.79 -13.36 -10.09
N PRO A 887 -18.60 -14.03 -9.26
CA PRO A 887 -19.63 -14.89 -9.78
C PRO A 887 -20.50 -13.99 -10.63
N VAL A 888 -20.79 -14.42 -11.88
CA VAL A 888 -22.03 -13.97 -12.52
C VAL A 888 -23.06 -14.12 -11.42
N PRO A 889 -23.63 -13.02 -10.91
CA PRO A 889 -24.24 -13.06 -9.60
C PRO A 889 -25.37 -14.06 -9.67
N GLU A 890 -25.52 -14.95 -8.68
CA GLU A 890 -26.57 -15.97 -8.76
C GLU A 890 -27.98 -15.35 -8.78
N THR A 891 -28.08 -14.08 -8.36
CA THR A 891 -29.30 -13.29 -8.30
C THR A 891 -29.11 -11.90 -8.91
N TYR A 892 -30.21 -11.18 -9.13
CA TYR A 892 -30.15 -9.77 -9.53
C TYR A 892 -29.64 -8.91 -8.37
N ILE A 893 -28.80 -7.92 -8.67
CA ILE A 893 -28.24 -6.98 -7.69
C ILE A 893 -28.59 -5.56 -8.14
N LEU A 894 -29.04 -4.72 -7.20
CA LEU A 894 -29.14 -3.26 -7.37
C LEU A 894 -28.33 -2.62 -6.24
N LEU A 895 -27.24 -1.96 -6.59
CA LEU A 895 -26.36 -1.26 -5.66
C LEU A 895 -26.90 0.15 -5.40
N SER A 896 -26.39 0.79 -4.35
CA SER A 896 -26.62 2.21 -4.13
C SER A 896 -26.14 3.03 -5.34
N ASN A 897 -26.74 4.19 -5.56
CA ASN A 897 -26.25 5.11 -6.58
C ASN A 897 -24.99 5.82 -6.07
N TYR A 898 -24.09 6.20 -6.97
CA TYR A 898 -22.92 7.02 -6.63
C TYR A 898 -22.72 8.13 -7.67
N PRO A 899 -22.43 9.38 -7.25
CA PRO A 899 -22.43 9.84 -5.87
C PRO A 899 -23.85 9.79 -5.24
N ASN A 900 -23.95 9.74 -3.90
CA ASN A 900 -25.21 9.81 -3.15
C ASN A 900 -24.96 10.39 -1.74
N PRO A 901 -25.25 11.67 -1.47
CA PRO A 901 -25.95 12.61 -2.35
C PRO A 901 -25.20 12.92 -3.66
N PHE A 902 -25.93 13.25 -4.73
CA PHE A 902 -25.34 13.68 -5.99
C PHE A 902 -25.74 15.10 -6.37
N ASN A 903 -24.83 15.79 -7.05
CA ASN A 903 -25.08 17.06 -7.74
C ASN A 903 -25.03 16.82 -9.26
N ASP A 904 -26.07 17.25 -9.98
CA ASP A 904 -26.29 17.08 -11.44
C ASP A 904 -26.44 15.66 -12.02
N VAL A 905 -25.57 14.69 -11.73
CA VAL A 905 -25.64 13.32 -12.27
C VAL A 905 -25.27 12.27 -11.24
N THR A 906 -25.95 11.12 -11.28
CA THR A 906 -25.62 9.95 -10.46
C THR A 906 -25.65 8.69 -11.31
N ARG A 907 -24.80 7.73 -10.98
CA ARG A 907 -24.72 6.42 -11.61
C ARG A 907 -25.46 5.40 -10.75
N ILE A 908 -26.32 4.61 -11.38
CA ILE A 908 -27.06 3.52 -10.76
C ILE A 908 -26.44 2.21 -11.26
N ASN A 909 -25.70 1.52 -10.40
CA ASN A 909 -25.04 0.24 -10.71
C ASN A 909 -25.95 -0.94 -10.36
N PHE A 910 -26.04 -1.93 -11.24
CA PHE A 910 -26.87 -3.12 -11.07
C PHE A 910 -26.31 -4.30 -11.85
N ALA A 911 -26.58 -5.52 -11.40
CA ALA A 911 -26.09 -6.73 -12.07
C ALA A 911 -27.22 -7.73 -12.33
N VAL A 912 -27.05 -8.55 -13.37
CA VAL A 912 -28.05 -9.55 -13.79
C VAL A 912 -27.43 -10.97 -13.86
N PRO A 913 -28.13 -11.99 -13.31
CA PRO A 913 -27.63 -13.36 -13.22
C PRO A 913 -27.64 -14.12 -14.55
N PHE A 914 -28.52 -13.72 -15.46
CA PHE A 914 -28.73 -14.33 -16.76
C PHE A 914 -29.24 -13.26 -17.72
N SER A 915 -29.12 -13.51 -19.03
CA SER A 915 -29.64 -12.54 -19.99
C SER A 915 -31.15 -12.41 -19.86
N GLY A 916 -31.66 -11.18 -19.73
CA GLY A 916 -33.08 -10.99 -19.47
C GLY A 916 -33.54 -9.54 -19.49
N LYS A 917 -34.80 -9.34 -19.08
CA LYS A 917 -35.45 -8.04 -19.05
C LYS A 917 -35.22 -7.35 -17.70
N VAL A 918 -34.79 -6.10 -17.75
CA VAL A 918 -34.65 -5.24 -16.56
C VAL A 918 -35.32 -3.90 -16.81
N GLU A 919 -36.07 -3.41 -15.83
CA GLU A 919 -36.62 -2.07 -15.80
C GLU A 919 -36.08 -1.32 -14.57
N ILE A 920 -35.34 -0.24 -14.80
CA ILE A 920 -34.94 0.72 -13.76
C ILE A 920 -35.93 1.88 -13.79
N THR A 921 -36.52 2.22 -12.65
CA THR A 921 -37.55 3.27 -12.53
C THR A 921 -37.28 4.15 -11.32
N ILE A 922 -37.28 5.48 -11.50
CA ILE A 922 -37.08 6.44 -10.42
C ILE A 922 -38.41 7.11 -10.07
N TYR A 923 -38.67 7.20 -8.77
CA TYR A 923 -39.86 7.79 -8.15
C TYR A 923 -39.48 9.00 -7.29
N ASP A 924 -40.37 9.97 -7.19
CA ASP A 924 -40.27 11.01 -6.15
C ASP A 924 -40.86 10.54 -4.81
N LEU A 925 -40.74 11.39 -3.78
CA LEU A 925 -41.30 11.18 -2.43
C LEU A 925 -42.81 10.89 -2.40
N LEU A 926 -43.58 11.30 -3.41
CA LEU A 926 -45.02 11.03 -3.50
C LEU A 926 -45.32 9.71 -4.24
N GLY A 927 -44.29 8.96 -4.62
CA GLY A 927 -44.39 7.73 -5.40
C GLY A 927 -44.74 7.97 -6.88
N ARG A 928 -44.57 9.19 -7.39
CA ARG A 928 -44.79 9.48 -8.82
C ARG A 928 -43.54 9.07 -9.59
N ARG A 929 -43.74 8.33 -10.69
CA ARG A 929 -42.65 7.96 -11.60
C ARG A 929 -42.11 9.21 -12.29
N VAL A 930 -40.83 9.49 -12.13
CA VAL A 930 -40.15 10.63 -12.77
C VAL A 930 -39.27 10.20 -13.94
N PHE A 931 -38.68 9.00 -13.88
CA PHE A 931 -37.81 8.48 -14.93
C PHE A 931 -37.92 6.95 -15.03
N SER A 932 -37.76 6.38 -16.22
CA SER A 932 -37.76 4.92 -16.44
C SER A 932 -36.89 4.54 -17.64
N ARG A 933 -36.12 3.46 -17.49
CA ARG A 933 -35.32 2.84 -18.54
C ARG A 933 -35.57 1.34 -18.56
N LYS A 934 -35.92 0.81 -19.75
CA LYS A 934 -36.15 -0.62 -19.99
C LYS A 934 -35.04 -1.20 -20.85
N PHE A 935 -34.54 -2.36 -20.43
CA PHE A 935 -33.56 -3.17 -21.13
C PHE A 935 -34.24 -4.50 -21.48
N GLU A 936 -34.40 -4.79 -22.77
CA GLU A 936 -35.15 -5.97 -23.22
C GLU A 936 -34.29 -7.24 -23.32
N ASN A 937 -32.97 -7.10 -23.51
CA ASN A 937 -32.02 -8.22 -23.68
C ASN A 937 -30.66 -7.83 -23.06
N LEU A 938 -30.61 -7.64 -21.75
CA LEU A 938 -29.37 -7.27 -21.06
C LEU A 938 -28.53 -8.54 -20.83
N PRO A 939 -27.24 -8.63 -21.20
CA PRO A 939 -26.42 -9.83 -20.98
C PRO A 939 -26.08 -10.04 -19.49
N PRO A 940 -25.76 -11.28 -19.05
CA PRO A 940 -25.34 -11.54 -17.67
C PRO A 940 -24.09 -10.72 -17.29
N GLY A 941 -24.02 -10.26 -16.03
CA GLY A 941 -22.93 -9.42 -15.52
C GLY A 941 -23.41 -8.08 -14.94
N GLY A 942 -22.46 -7.22 -14.57
CA GLY A 942 -22.71 -5.86 -14.07
C GLY A 942 -23.05 -4.86 -15.19
N HIS A 943 -23.87 -3.87 -14.86
CA HIS A 943 -24.41 -2.83 -15.74
C HIS A 943 -24.54 -1.51 -14.97
N SER A 944 -24.54 -0.39 -15.69
CA SER A 944 -24.77 0.92 -15.08
C SER A 944 -25.74 1.79 -15.89
N LEU A 945 -26.42 2.71 -15.18
CA LEU A 945 -27.33 3.69 -15.76
C LEU A 945 -27.06 5.07 -15.17
N LEU A 946 -26.68 6.03 -15.99
CA LEU A 946 -26.57 7.43 -15.57
C LEU A 946 -27.95 8.08 -15.53
N TRP A 947 -28.21 8.81 -14.44
CA TRP A 947 -29.37 9.66 -14.28
C TRP A 947 -28.97 11.07 -13.89
N ASN A 948 -29.38 12.05 -14.69
CA ASN A 948 -28.98 13.46 -14.56
C ASN A 948 -30.03 14.34 -13.85
N GLY A 949 -30.81 13.76 -12.93
CA GLY A 949 -31.85 14.49 -12.20
C GLY A 949 -32.97 15.05 -13.09
N ARG A 950 -33.17 14.53 -14.30
CA ARG A 950 -34.25 14.96 -15.22
C ARG A 950 -35.34 13.90 -15.30
N ASN A 951 -36.58 14.35 -15.55
CA ASN A 951 -37.69 13.45 -15.82
C ASN A 951 -37.72 12.96 -17.28
N GLU A 952 -38.67 12.08 -17.62
CA GLU A 952 -38.84 11.53 -18.99
C GLU A 952 -39.04 12.60 -20.08
N SER A 953 -39.45 13.82 -19.72
CA SER A 953 -39.61 14.97 -20.64
C SER A 953 -38.36 15.86 -20.73
N GLY A 954 -37.25 15.48 -20.10
CA GLY A 954 -36.00 16.24 -20.07
C GLY A 954 -36.00 17.44 -19.11
N VAL A 955 -37.07 17.61 -18.33
CA VAL A 955 -37.20 18.70 -17.36
C VAL A 955 -36.43 18.34 -16.09
N SER A 956 -35.59 19.26 -15.62
CA SER A 956 -34.86 19.12 -14.37
C SER A 956 -35.81 19.03 -13.17
N LEU A 957 -35.49 18.12 -12.26
CA LEU A 957 -36.19 17.96 -10.99
C LEU A 957 -35.51 18.79 -9.89
N THR A 958 -36.19 18.94 -8.75
CA THR A 958 -35.71 19.71 -7.59
C THR A 958 -34.82 18.84 -6.68
N SER A 959 -33.96 19.47 -5.88
CA SER A 959 -33.23 18.81 -4.80
C SER A 959 -34.20 18.06 -3.87
N GLY A 960 -33.81 16.91 -3.36
CA GLY A 960 -34.65 16.08 -2.49
C GLY A 960 -34.44 14.59 -2.66
N VAL A 961 -35.27 13.81 -1.96
CA VAL A 961 -35.22 12.35 -1.95
C VAL A 961 -36.00 11.77 -3.11
N TYR A 962 -35.37 10.83 -3.81
CA TYR A 962 -35.96 9.99 -4.84
C TYR A 962 -35.71 8.52 -4.52
N PHE A 963 -36.46 7.64 -5.17
CA PHE A 963 -36.33 6.20 -5.01
C PHE A 963 -36.11 5.55 -6.36
N CYS A 964 -34.96 4.92 -6.57
CA CYS A 964 -34.71 4.09 -7.75
C CYS A 964 -35.15 2.66 -7.45
N ARG A 965 -35.95 2.08 -8.33
CA ARG A 965 -36.41 0.69 -8.27
C ARG A 965 -35.97 -0.07 -9.50
N MET A 966 -35.34 -1.21 -9.29
CA MET A 966 -35.03 -2.19 -10.33
C MET A 966 -36.04 -3.34 -10.28
N LYS A 967 -36.56 -3.70 -11.45
CA LYS A 967 -37.42 -4.86 -11.64
C LYS A 967 -36.84 -5.81 -12.69
N GLY A 968 -36.59 -7.05 -12.29
CA GLY A 968 -36.28 -8.19 -13.17
C GLY A 968 -37.41 -9.22 -13.15
N ASP A 969 -37.19 -10.41 -13.72
CA ASP A 969 -38.23 -11.45 -13.85
C ASP A 969 -38.85 -11.87 -12.50
N ASN A 970 -38.00 -12.09 -11.48
CA ASN A 970 -38.41 -12.42 -10.11
C ASN A 970 -37.71 -11.52 -9.05
N PHE A 971 -37.22 -10.35 -9.45
CA PHE A 971 -36.49 -9.44 -8.58
C PHE A 971 -37.13 -8.06 -8.53
N ASN A 972 -37.19 -7.48 -7.34
CA ASN A 972 -37.66 -6.12 -7.12
C ASN A 972 -36.94 -5.50 -5.92
N ARG A 973 -35.99 -4.59 -6.16
CA ARG A 973 -35.25 -3.87 -5.11
C ARG A 973 -35.36 -2.37 -5.35
N THR A 974 -35.40 -1.61 -4.26
CA THR A 974 -35.46 -0.14 -4.26
C THR A 974 -34.32 0.43 -3.44
N ILE A 975 -33.67 1.47 -3.93
CA ILE A 975 -32.61 2.25 -3.27
C ILE A 975 -33.03 3.72 -3.18
N LYS A 976 -32.53 4.43 -2.16
CA LYS A 976 -32.77 5.85 -1.95
C LYS A 976 -31.71 6.67 -2.69
N LEU A 977 -32.12 7.62 -3.51
CA LEU A 977 -31.26 8.62 -4.14
C LEU A 977 -31.50 9.97 -3.44
N LEU A 978 -30.44 10.68 -3.07
CA LEU A 978 -30.49 12.03 -2.54
C LEU A 978 -29.87 13.00 -3.56
N MET A 979 -30.70 13.86 -4.14
CA MET A 979 -30.25 14.85 -5.12
C MET A 979 -30.03 16.20 -4.41
N LEU A 980 -28.84 16.76 -4.52
CA LEU A 980 -28.50 18.11 -4.09
C LEU A 980 -28.32 18.97 -5.35
N LYS A 981 -28.79 20.22 -5.29
CA LYS A 981 -28.81 21.13 -6.42
C LYS A 981 -28.82 22.56 -5.96
#